data_AF-A0A1A2X4D3-F1
#
_entry.id   AF-A0A1A2X4D3-F1
#
_cell.length_a   1.000
_cell.length_b   1.000
_cell.length_c   1.000
_cell.angle_alpha   90.00
_cell.angle_beta   90.00
_cell.angle_gamma   90.00
#
_symmetry.space_group_name_H-M   'P 1'
#
loop_
_entity.id
_entity.type
_entity.pdbx_description
1 polymer ?
#
loop_
_entity_poly.entity_id
_entity_poly.type
_entity_poly.pdbx_seq_one_letter_code
_entity_poly.pdbx_strand_id
1 'polypeptide(L)'
;MSSYVIATPQVLAAASSDLAGIGEAIRAATLVAAPSTTSLAAAAQDEVSAAIAKLFGTYARDFQALSAQADAFRGEFVRALNNAGGAYAAAEAANASPLQDALAAVNATTEALTGRPLIGDGANAATPGGNGGNGGILWGNGGNGADGAPGTGQNGGNGGSAGFFGHGGNGGNGGSGGAGQAGGNGGAGGVSGLLGGGYGGAGGNGGNGGAGGPGQAGGAGGNGGAGGASEQLFMGAGGPGGNAGNGAAGGIGATGATGATGASGGAGGAGGTGGAGGAGIGVLGTGGHGGQGGSGANGGTGGTGGAGAAGDINVNNGTGGNGGDGGAGGAVGSAGSGGAGGSGGLLGSAGSNGTGGTAGSLAGIAGNGGDGGNAVGNGNGGNGGNGGTAGSQAGNGGDGGSGAGSGNGGNGGNGGNGVSSGNAGNGGNGGTATGSGNGGNGGNGGTAGLQGGNGGHGGNAVGSGNGGNGGDGGTAGLQGGKGGDGGSSAGSGNGGKGGDGGVAVTSSSAAAVGGNGGNGGNGASGGAGGAGGEAATAGTGNATGGAGGNGGTATTGTGGAGGAGGVVAATSTSSSAATVGGNGGNGGNGASGGAGGAGGEAATNGTGTVTAGKGGDGGAATTGTGGTGGAGGIAAITSTNSTVNAVGGTGGAGGAAGNAAGTGGTGGAGGEAITRGNGNVTGGSAGVGGTGFNGGGGGAGGSAVGYGTGNVTGGAGADGTSGTGGAGGAGGAGGAATTAGTGTVTAGAGGHGGNGGSGTSGGAGGAGGAGGGAAVTISSSSAAAIGGHGGDGGDGTFGGAGGAGGFANTNGTGTVTAGAGGNGGTASNGLGGTGGDGGGAVITSTSSSAAAAGGHGGNGGNGTSGGAGGAGGFANTNGTGTVTAGTGGNGGTATTGTGGTGGKGGGAVITSTSSSAAAAGGHGGNGGNGTSGGAGGAGGFANTNGTGTVTAGTGGNGGTATTGTGGTGGKGGGAVITSTSSSAAAAGGHGGNGGNGTSGGAGGAGGFANTNGTGTVTAGTGGDGGTATTGTGGTGGTGGTAAITSTNSTLNVVGGTGGAGGTAGNAAGTGGTGGAGGDASTKGNGNVTGGTAGVGGTGFNGGGGGAGGTATSFGTGNATGGAGADGTSGTGGAGGAGGAGGGAVIQNSSSSATAAGGKGGNGGTPGGAGGAGGMATTTGTGSAQNGLGGNPG
;
A
#
# COMPACT_ATOMS: atom_id res chain seq x y z
N MET A 1 -2.13 -23.34 77.97
CA MET A 1 -3.22 -22.70 77.21
C MET A 1 -3.75 -21.56 78.05
N SER A 2 -3.28 -20.35 77.76
CA SER A 2 -3.75 -19.11 78.37
C SER A 2 -4.24 -18.28 77.19
N SER A 3 -5.53 -17.93 77.17
CA SER A 3 -6.15 -17.20 76.07
C SER A 3 -5.43 -15.87 75.89
N TYR A 4 -4.80 -15.66 74.73
CA TYR A 4 -4.25 -14.37 74.37
C TYR A 4 -5.41 -13.41 74.09
N VAL A 5 -5.57 -12.43 74.97
CA VAL A 5 -6.43 -11.28 74.75
C VAL A 5 -5.59 -10.29 73.94
N ILE A 6 -5.91 -10.12 72.66
CA ILE A 6 -5.38 -9.03 71.83
C ILE A 6 -6.37 -7.88 71.92
N ALA A 7 -6.00 -6.81 72.61
CA ALA A 7 -6.72 -5.54 72.60
C ALA A 7 -5.73 -4.42 72.26
N THR A 8 -6.01 -3.65 71.20
CA THR A 8 -5.19 -2.53 70.76
C THR A 8 -5.49 -1.29 71.63
N PRO A 9 -4.55 -0.81 72.48
CA PRO A 9 -4.79 0.29 73.41
C PRO A 9 -5.26 1.58 72.75
N GLN A 10 -4.84 1.82 71.51
CA GLN A 10 -5.15 3.03 70.73
C GLN A 10 -6.63 3.10 70.31
N VAL A 11 -7.28 1.96 70.03
CA VAL A 11 -8.72 1.91 69.68
C VAL A 11 -9.61 2.09 70.92
N LEU A 12 -9.15 1.63 72.08
CA LEU A 12 -9.84 1.80 73.37
C LEU A 12 -9.80 3.26 73.87
N ALA A 13 -8.66 3.95 73.66
CA ALA A 13 -8.51 5.35 74.01
C ALA A 13 -9.40 6.27 73.14
N ALA A 14 -9.47 6.03 71.82
CA ALA A 14 -10.34 6.76 70.90
C ALA A 14 -11.84 6.54 71.24
N ALA A 15 -12.25 5.29 71.45
CA ALA A 15 -13.63 4.95 71.85
C ALA A 15 -14.02 5.57 73.21
N SER A 16 -13.07 5.70 74.15
CA SER A 16 -13.31 6.37 75.44
C SER A 16 -13.50 7.88 75.32
N SER A 17 -12.80 8.52 74.38
CA SER A 17 -12.92 9.94 74.07
C SER A 17 -14.25 10.26 73.38
N ASP A 18 -14.66 9.42 72.42
CA ASP A 18 -15.95 9.56 71.73
C ASP A 18 -17.14 9.34 72.70
N LEU A 19 -17.03 8.35 73.61
CA LEU A 19 -18.04 8.09 74.64
C LEU A 19 -18.11 9.21 75.71
N ALA A 20 -16.99 9.88 75.96
CA ALA A 20 -16.94 11.10 76.78
C ALA A 20 -17.62 12.27 76.05
N GLY A 21 -17.40 12.45 74.74
CA GLY A 21 -18.03 13.49 73.92
C GLY A 21 -19.55 13.33 73.77
N ILE A 22 -20.04 12.13 73.44
CA ILE A 22 -21.48 11.87 73.23
C ILE A 22 -22.29 12.20 74.48
N GLY A 23 -21.80 11.85 75.67
CA GLY A 23 -22.60 12.08 76.87
C GLY A 23 -22.37 13.45 77.53
N GLU A 24 -21.37 14.25 77.15
CA GLU A 24 -21.42 15.70 77.43
C GLU A 24 -22.54 16.36 76.62
N ALA A 25 -22.74 15.94 75.37
CA ALA A 25 -23.87 16.40 74.56
C ALA A 25 -25.24 15.99 75.16
N ILE A 26 -25.37 14.76 75.67
CA ILE A 26 -26.61 14.29 76.34
C ILE A 26 -26.84 15.03 77.66
N ARG A 27 -25.79 15.27 78.47
CA ARG A 27 -25.88 16.03 79.73
C ARG A 27 -26.28 17.48 79.49
N ALA A 28 -25.70 18.13 78.47
CA ALA A 28 -26.06 19.48 78.06
C ALA A 28 -27.52 19.57 77.57
N ALA A 29 -27.98 18.61 76.75
CA ALA A 29 -29.37 18.56 76.28
C ALA A 29 -30.38 18.34 77.42
N THR A 30 -30.04 17.50 78.40
CA THR A 30 -30.89 17.20 79.56
C THR A 30 -30.98 18.37 80.54
N LEU A 31 -29.92 19.17 80.70
CA LEU A 31 -29.91 20.40 81.51
C LEU A 31 -30.76 21.52 80.90
N VAL A 32 -30.83 21.62 79.57
CA VAL A 32 -31.62 22.65 78.87
C VAL A 32 -33.13 22.37 78.95
N ALA A 33 -33.55 21.09 78.94
CA ALA A 33 -34.97 20.70 79.00
C ALA A 33 -35.53 20.62 80.44
N ALA A 34 -34.69 20.80 81.46
CA ALA A 34 -35.03 20.63 82.88
C ALA A 34 -36.06 21.62 83.44
N PRO A 35 -36.04 22.93 83.11
CA PRO A 35 -36.95 23.89 83.73
C PRO A 35 -38.41 23.73 83.26
N SER A 36 -38.63 23.43 81.98
CA SER A 36 -39.96 23.39 81.35
C SER A 36 -40.75 22.10 81.63
N THR A 37 -40.09 21.05 82.11
CA THR A 37 -40.71 19.74 82.41
C THR A 37 -40.89 19.46 83.91
N THR A 38 -40.19 20.17 84.79
CA THR A 38 -40.27 19.97 86.25
C THR A 38 -41.18 20.98 86.97
N SER A 39 -41.52 22.10 86.34
CA SER A 39 -42.44 23.14 86.87
C SER A 39 -43.66 23.35 85.98
N LEU A 40 -44.40 22.28 85.67
CA LEU A 40 -45.64 22.37 84.90
C LEU A 40 -46.77 22.91 85.81
N ALA A 41 -47.35 24.07 85.48
CA ALA A 41 -48.50 24.63 86.21
C ALA A 41 -49.82 24.00 85.73
N ALA A 42 -50.78 23.77 86.64
CA ALA A 42 -52.07 23.16 86.30
C ALA A 42 -52.91 24.12 85.43
N ALA A 43 -53.31 23.67 84.23
CA ALA A 43 -53.98 24.51 83.23
C ALA A 43 -55.43 24.87 83.59
N ALA A 44 -56.11 24.03 84.37
CA ALA A 44 -57.36 24.33 85.03
C ALA A 44 -57.19 24.06 86.53
N GLN A 45 -57.72 24.92 87.40
CA GLN A 45 -57.60 24.79 88.85
C GLN A 45 -58.55 23.70 89.41
N ASP A 46 -58.56 22.54 88.76
CA ASP A 46 -59.21 21.34 89.25
C ASP A 46 -58.18 20.33 89.77
N GLU A 47 -58.65 19.46 90.66
CA GLU A 47 -57.81 18.53 91.40
C GLU A 47 -57.19 17.45 90.51
N VAL A 48 -57.81 17.12 89.37
CA VAL A 48 -57.28 16.13 88.40
C VAL A 48 -56.13 16.75 87.62
N SER A 49 -56.26 17.99 87.15
CA SER A 49 -55.19 18.72 86.47
C SER A 49 -53.99 18.99 87.39
N ALA A 50 -54.22 19.30 88.67
CA ALA A 50 -53.16 19.46 89.66
C ALA A 50 -52.44 18.13 89.98
N ALA A 51 -53.18 17.02 90.07
CA ALA A 51 -52.60 15.69 90.26
C ALA A 51 -51.76 15.24 89.06
N ILE A 52 -52.21 15.51 87.83
CA ILE A 52 -51.48 15.20 86.60
C ILE A 52 -50.19 16.04 86.50
N ALA A 53 -50.25 17.34 86.77
CA ALA A 53 -49.06 18.20 86.78
C ALA A 53 -48.03 17.74 87.85
N LYS A 54 -48.51 17.31 89.03
CA LYS A 54 -47.67 16.75 90.09
C LYS A 54 -47.05 15.40 89.69
N LEU A 55 -47.79 14.55 88.99
CA LEU A 55 -47.29 13.27 88.47
C LEU A 55 -46.18 13.49 87.45
N PHE A 56 -46.40 14.35 86.46
CA PHE A 56 -45.38 14.67 85.44
C PHE A 56 -44.15 15.36 86.04
N GLY A 57 -44.33 16.30 86.98
CA GLY A 57 -43.21 16.95 87.66
C GLY A 57 -42.39 15.99 88.53
N THR A 58 -43.00 14.94 89.08
CA THR A 58 -42.29 13.90 89.84
C THR A 58 -41.53 12.97 88.90
N TYR A 59 -42.16 12.50 87.82
CA TYR A 59 -41.48 11.71 86.78
C TYR A 59 -40.28 12.44 86.16
N ALA A 60 -40.39 13.76 85.95
CA ALA A 60 -39.29 14.56 85.41
C ALA A 60 -38.10 14.67 86.39
N ARG A 61 -38.36 14.73 87.71
CA ARG A 61 -37.29 14.72 88.72
C ARG A 61 -36.65 13.34 88.87
N ASP A 62 -37.44 12.27 88.79
CA ASP A 62 -36.93 10.89 88.81
C ASP A 62 -36.08 10.61 87.56
N PHE A 63 -36.49 11.12 86.39
CA PHE A 63 -35.70 11.05 85.16
C PHE A 63 -34.37 11.81 85.27
N GLN A 64 -34.35 12.98 85.93
CA GLN A 64 -33.11 13.71 86.19
C GLN A 64 -32.20 12.97 87.18
N ALA A 65 -32.75 12.35 88.22
CA ALA A 65 -31.99 11.55 89.17
C ALA A 65 -31.39 10.29 88.52
N LEU A 66 -32.17 9.61 87.67
CA LEU A 66 -31.71 8.44 86.92
C LEU A 66 -30.65 8.82 85.89
N SER A 67 -30.82 9.95 85.20
CA SER A 67 -29.83 10.48 84.25
C SER A 67 -28.51 10.80 84.96
N ALA A 68 -28.56 11.38 86.16
CA ALA A 68 -27.37 11.64 86.98
C ALA A 68 -26.67 10.35 87.45
N GLN A 69 -27.43 9.30 87.79
CA GLN A 69 -26.86 7.99 88.13
C GLN A 69 -26.23 7.30 86.90
N ALA A 70 -26.88 7.37 85.74
CA ALA A 70 -26.34 6.84 84.49
C ALA A 70 -25.06 7.59 84.08
N ASP A 71 -24.99 8.89 84.35
CA ASP A 71 -23.81 9.71 84.13
C ASP A 71 -22.65 9.37 85.08
N ALA A 72 -22.96 9.07 86.34
CA ALA A 72 -21.97 8.59 87.31
C ALA A 72 -21.44 7.20 86.91
N PHE A 73 -22.32 6.29 86.51
CA PHE A 73 -21.96 4.97 86.01
C PHE A 73 -21.10 5.05 84.74
N ARG A 74 -21.48 5.92 83.79
CA ARG A 74 -20.68 6.20 82.59
C ARG A 74 -19.30 6.75 82.95
N GLY A 75 -19.22 7.66 83.91
CA GLY A 75 -17.96 8.20 84.40
C GLY A 75 -17.07 7.16 85.09
N GLU A 76 -17.67 6.20 85.79
CA GLU A 76 -16.99 5.04 86.39
C GLU A 76 -16.54 4.04 85.32
N PHE A 77 -17.38 3.77 84.32
CA PHE A 77 -17.08 2.88 83.20
C PHE A 77 -15.94 3.41 82.33
N VAL A 78 -15.92 4.71 82.01
CA VAL A 78 -14.81 5.36 81.30
C VAL A 78 -13.54 5.36 82.15
N ARG A 79 -13.64 5.53 83.48
CA ARG A 79 -12.50 5.38 84.40
C ARG A 79 -11.99 3.93 84.43
N ALA A 80 -12.88 2.95 84.49
CA ALA A 80 -12.53 1.54 84.49
C ALA A 80 -11.89 1.11 83.16
N LEU A 81 -12.36 1.66 82.03
CA LEU A 81 -11.80 1.41 80.71
C LEU A 81 -10.41 2.04 80.54
N ASN A 82 -10.21 3.27 81.03
CA ASN A 82 -8.89 3.92 81.10
C ASN A 82 -7.92 3.18 82.02
N ASN A 83 -8.40 2.69 83.17
CA ASN A 83 -7.60 1.91 84.11
C ASN A 83 -7.25 0.52 83.57
N ALA A 84 -8.15 -0.12 82.80
CA ALA A 84 -7.84 -1.37 82.11
C ALA A 84 -6.78 -1.15 81.02
N GLY A 85 -6.90 -0.10 80.22
CA GLY A 85 -5.86 0.29 79.25
C GLY A 85 -4.50 0.57 79.91
N GLY A 86 -4.51 1.25 81.06
CA GLY A 86 -3.31 1.50 81.87
C GLY A 86 -2.73 0.26 82.55
N ALA A 87 -3.57 -0.68 83.00
CA ALA A 87 -3.12 -1.93 83.63
C ALA A 87 -2.54 -2.92 82.62
N TYR A 88 -3.07 -2.98 81.40
CA TYR A 88 -2.47 -3.74 80.30
C TYR A 88 -1.13 -3.11 79.87
N ALA A 89 -1.06 -1.78 79.75
CA ALA A 89 0.20 -1.07 79.47
C ALA A 89 1.24 -1.22 80.60
N ALA A 90 0.81 -1.22 81.86
CA ALA A 90 1.66 -1.42 83.02
C ALA A 90 2.12 -2.88 83.18
N ALA A 91 1.31 -3.85 82.80
CA ALA A 91 1.70 -5.25 82.73
C ALA A 91 2.74 -5.50 81.62
N GLU A 92 2.63 -4.81 80.48
CA GLU A 92 3.69 -4.78 79.47
C GLU A 92 4.96 -4.10 80.00
N ALA A 93 4.84 -2.96 80.69
CA ALA A 93 5.99 -2.23 81.25
C ALA A 93 6.72 -3.00 82.39
N ALA A 94 5.98 -3.70 83.24
CA ALA A 94 6.55 -4.51 84.33
C ALA A 94 7.21 -5.80 83.82
N ASN A 95 6.68 -6.40 82.75
CA ASN A 95 7.33 -7.52 82.07
C ASN A 95 8.52 -7.06 81.19
N ALA A 96 8.58 -5.78 80.79
CA ALA A 96 9.71 -5.21 80.05
C ALA A 96 10.91 -4.82 80.94
N SER A 97 10.69 -4.40 82.19
CA SER A 97 11.76 -3.88 83.08
C SER A 97 12.91 -4.88 83.34
N PRO A 98 12.67 -6.17 83.70
CA PRO A 98 13.75 -7.15 83.89
C PRO A 98 14.52 -7.48 82.60
N LEU A 99 13.84 -7.39 81.45
CA LEU A 99 14.45 -7.57 80.14
C LEU A 99 15.31 -6.36 79.75
N GLN A 100 14.92 -5.14 80.11
CA GLN A 100 15.67 -3.90 79.83
C GLN A 100 16.96 -3.78 80.66
N ASP A 101 16.93 -4.15 81.94
CA ASP A 101 18.14 -4.13 82.78
C ASP A 101 19.17 -5.18 82.33
N ALA A 102 18.70 -6.37 81.93
CA ALA A 102 19.55 -7.42 81.36
C ALA A 102 20.17 -6.99 80.02
N LEU A 103 19.40 -6.28 79.18
CA LEU A 103 19.88 -5.75 77.91
C LEU A 103 20.92 -4.62 78.12
N ALA A 104 20.68 -3.73 79.08
CA ALA A 104 21.62 -2.68 79.46
C ALA A 104 22.96 -3.24 79.98
N ALA A 105 22.93 -4.28 80.82
CA ALA A 105 24.14 -4.94 81.31
C ALA A 105 24.94 -5.63 80.19
N VAL A 106 24.25 -6.29 79.25
CA VAL A 106 24.86 -6.94 78.07
C VAL A 106 25.49 -5.90 77.12
N ASN A 107 24.90 -4.71 77.02
CA ASN A 107 25.35 -3.65 76.14
C ASN A 107 26.46 -2.76 76.73
N ALA A 108 26.53 -2.63 78.06
CA ALA A 108 27.40 -1.65 78.74
C ALA A 108 28.87 -1.69 78.30
N THR A 109 29.47 -2.87 78.13
CA THR A 109 30.86 -3.00 77.69
C THR A 109 31.06 -2.55 76.24
N THR A 110 30.13 -2.92 75.36
CA THR A 110 30.22 -2.61 73.93
C THR A 110 29.95 -1.13 73.68
N GLU A 111 29.00 -0.55 74.41
CA GLU A 111 28.65 0.86 74.35
C GLU A 111 29.79 1.75 74.87
N ALA A 112 30.52 1.31 75.91
CA ALA A 112 31.71 1.99 76.38
C ALA A 112 32.92 1.90 75.43
N LEU A 113 33.12 0.76 74.74
CA LEU A 113 34.26 0.55 73.84
C LEU A 113 34.07 1.15 72.45
N THR A 114 32.84 1.08 71.94
CA THR A 114 32.52 1.34 70.52
C THR A 114 31.51 2.45 70.32
N GLY A 115 30.92 2.97 71.41
CA GLY A 115 29.84 3.96 71.35
C GLY A 115 28.52 3.42 70.81
N ARG A 116 28.36 2.09 70.72
CA ARG A 116 27.16 1.41 70.20
C ARG A 116 26.76 0.23 71.10
N PRO A 117 25.46 -0.03 71.31
CA PRO A 117 25.02 -1.23 72.00
C PRO A 117 25.41 -2.50 71.23
N LEU A 118 25.46 -3.66 71.90
CA LEU A 118 25.67 -4.95 71.25
C LEU A 118 24.36 -5.49 70.62
N ILE A 119 23.24 -5.37 71.36
CA ILE A 119 21.88 -5.79 70.99
C ILE A 119 20.89 -4.68 71.38
N GLY A 120 20.16 -4.13 70.43
CA GLY A 120 19.13 -3.10 70.66
C GLY A 120 18.99 -2.16 69.47
N ASP A 121 17.79 -1.64 69.25
CA ASP A 121 17.52 -0.67 68.18
C ASP A 121 18.21 0.67 68.46
N GLY A 122 18.59 1.36 67.40
CA GLY A 122 19.14 2.69 67.46
C GLY A 122 18.10 3.71 67.91
N ALA A 123 18.50 4.68 68.73
CA ALA A 123 17.59 5.69 69.23
C ALA A 123 17.07 6.57 68.07
N ASN A 124 15.75 6.71 67.95
CA ASN A 124 15.15 7.70 67.08
C ASN A 124 15.55 9.10 67.54
N ALA A 125 15.95 9.97 66.62
CA ALA A 125 16.21 11.36 66.98
C ALA A 125 14.90 12.08 67.27
N ALA A 126 14.89 12.89 68.34
CA ALA A 126 13.77 13.77 68.68
C ALA A 126 14.08 15.25 68.41
N THR A 127 15.36 15.61 68.30
CA THR A 127 15.79 16.98 67.99
C THR A 127 15.64 17.25 66.49
N PRO A 128 14.96 18.32 66.07
CA PRO A 128 14.75 18.58 64.65
C PRO A 128 16.04 18.59 63.82
N GLY A 129 16.04 17.84 62.72
CA GLY A 129 17.21 17.61 61.86
C GLY A 129 18.30 16.72 62.46
N GLY A 130 18.09 16.15 63.65
CA GLY A 130 19.01 15.22 64.29
C GLY A 130 19.00 13.84 63.64
N ASN A 131 20.18 13.22 63.49
CA ASN A 131 20.31 11.89 62.90
C ASN A 131 19.88 10.80 63.88
N GLY A 132 19.20 9.77 63.37
CA GLY A 132 18.90 8.57 64.14
C GLY A 132 20.17 7.83 64.54
N GLY A 133 20.17 7.26 65.75
CA GLY A 133 21.28 6.45 66.25
C GLY A 133 21.42 5.15 65.47
N ASN A 134 22.64 4.64 65.34
CA ASN A 134 22.87 3.32 64.74
C ASN A 134 22.34 2.21 65.68
N GLY A 135 21.77 1.15 65.11
CA GLY A 135 21.39 -0.06 65.84
C GLY A 135 22.61 -0.78 66.44
N GLY A 136 22.36 -1.69 67.38
CA GLY A 136 23.39 -2.46 68.05
C GLY A 136 24.21 -3.34 67.11
N ILE A 137 25.47 -3.62 67.42
CA ILE A 137 26.41 -4.27 66.48
C ILE A 137 25.90 -5.62 65.95
N LEU A 138 25.28 -6.46 66.79
CA LEU A 138 24.78 -7.77 66.39
C LEU A 138 23.33 -7.76 65.95
N TRP A 139 22.44 -7.13 66.72
CA TRP A 139 21.00 -7.12 66.44
C TRP A 139 20.41 -5.78 66.81
N GLY A 140 19.75 -5.12 65.88
CA GLY A 140 19.10 -3.84 66.11
C GLY A 140 18.83 -3.08 64.81
N ASN A 141 17.62 -2.55 64.69
CA ASN A 141 17.26 -1.63 63.63
C ASN A 141 17.99 -0.29 63.83
N GLY A 142 18.22 0.44 62.75
CA GLY A 142 18.65 1.82 62.84
C GLY A 142 17.52 2.74 63.33
N GLY A 143 17.86 3.76 64.11
CA GLY A 143 16.89 4.76 64.56
C GLY A 143 16.47 5.68 63.42
N ASN A 144 15.24 6.17 63.44
CA ASN A 144 14.76 7.16 62.47
C ASN A 144 15.41 8.52 62.71
N GLY A 145 15.75 9.23 61.64
CA GLY A 145 16.12 10.64 61.69
C GLY A 145 14.93 11.52 62.03
N ALA A 146 15.18 12.63 62.71
CA ALA A 146 14.14 13.59 63.07
C ALA A 146 13.82 14.51 61.89
N ASP A 147 12.56 14.88 61.75
CA ASP A 147 12.13 15.89 60.78
C ASP A 147 12.79 17.25 61.07
N GLY A 148 13.12 18.02 60.04
CA GLY A 148 13.62 19.38 60.17
C GLY A 148 12.55 20.33 60.71
N ALA A 149 12.98 21.39 61.41
CA ALA A 149 12.04 22.34 62.02
C ALA A 149 11.17 23.06 60.96
N PRO A 150 9.82 23.02 61.08
CA PRO A 150 8.93 23.73 60.15
C PRO A 150 9.19 25.24 60.11
N GLY A 151 9.08 25.85 58.93
CA GLY A 151 9.25 27.29 58.71
C GLY A 151 10.70 27.80 58.77
N THR A 152 11.69 26.91 58.79
CA THR A 152 13.13 27.27 58.87
C THR A 152 13.96 26.81 57.67
N GLY A 153 13.40 25.93 56.83
CA GLY A 153 14.16 25.27 55.77
C GLY A 153 15.25 24.31 56.28
N GLN A 154 15.20 23.89 57.54
CA GLN A 154 16.17 22.96 58.11
C GLN A 154 16.04 21.57 57.48
N ASN A 155 17.16 20.94 57.13
CA ASN A 155 17.17 19.57 56.61
C ASN A 155 16.67 18.56 57.65
N GLY A 156 16.06 17.48 57.19
CA GLY A 156 15.77 16.31 58.01
C GLY A 156 17.04 15.54 58.34
N GLY A 157 17.04 14.88 59.50
CA GLY A 157 18.17 14.07 59.94
C GLY A 157 18.25 12.74 59.19
N ASN A 158 19.45 12.20 59.04
CA ASN A 158 19.63 10.89 58.41
C ASN A 158 19.13 9.77 59.33
N GLY A 159 18.60 8.70 58.76
CA GLY A 159 18.32 7.46 59.46
C GLY A 159 19.61 6.75 59.88
N GLY A 160 19.58 6.12 61.04
CA GLY A 160 20.67 5.32 61.58
C GLY A 160 20.87 4.01 60.81
N SER A 161 22.10 3.52 60.78
CA SER A 161 22.41 2.21 60.19
C SER A 161 21.99 1.09 61.12
N ALA A 162 21.54 -0.05 60.57
CA ALA A 162 21.26 -1.24 61.36
C ALA A 162 22.54 -1.91 61.90
N GLY A 163 22.34 -2.90 62.77
CA GLY A 163 23.34 -3.88 63.17
C GLY A 163 23.60 -4.97 62.13
N PHE A 164 24.33 -6.02 62.51
CA PHE A 164 24.52 -7.20 61.67
C PHE A 164 23.18 -7.89 61.30
N PHE A 165 22.18 -7.80 62.18
CA PHE A 165 20.77 -8.07 61.90
C PHE A 165 19.90 -6.82 62.18
N GLY A 166 19.03 -6.43 61.23
CA GLY A 166 18.07 -5.32 61.41
C GLY A 166 17.79 -4.49 60.15
N HIS A 167 16.74 -3.67 60.21
CA HIS A 167 16.34 -2.71 59.19
C HIS A 167 17.07 -1.37 59.35
N GLY A 168 17.38 -0.71 58.24
CA GLY A 168 17.89 0.67 58.29
C GLY A 168 16.81 1.66 58.76
N GLY A 169 17.20 2.68 59.52
CA GLY A 169 16.28 3.72 59.99
C GLY A 169 15.83 4.63 58.85
N ASN A 170 14.60 5.17 58.91
CA ASN A 170 14.14 6.12 57.90
C ASN A 170 14.81 7.49 58.08
N GLY A 171 15.06 8.19 56.97
CA GLY A 171 15.44 9.60 57.01
C GLY A 171 14.28 10.49 57.45
N GLY A 172 14.59 11.54 58.20
CA GLY A 172 13.62 12.56 58.59
C GLY A 172 13.24 13.47 57.42
N ASN A 173 12.03 14.00 57.41
CA ASN A 173 11.58 14.95 56.40
C ASN A 173 12.29 16.29 56.55
N GLY A 174 12.52 17.01 55.46
CA GLY A 174 12.97 18.40 55.50
C GLY A 174 11.88 19.34 56.06
N GLY A 175 12.28 20.30 56.87
CA GLY A 175 11.39 21.33 57.39
C GLY A 175 10.93 22.27 56.27
N SER A 176 9.67 22.73 56.33
CA SER A 176 9.20 23.75 55.38
C SER A 176 10.02 25.03 55.48
N GLY A 177 10.18 25.75 54.36
CA GLY A 177 10.87 27.03 54.33
C GLY A 177 10.10 28.14 55.04
N GLY A 178 10.81 29.06 55.69
CA GLY A 178 10.24 30.34 56.11
C GLY A 178 9.88 31.22 54.92
N ALA A 179 9.22 32.36 55.12
CA ALA A 179 8.78 33.23 54.02
C ALA A 179 9.94 33.55 53.04
N GLY A 180 9.76 33.20 51.76
CA GLY A 180 10.77 33.33 50.70
C GLY A 180 11.98 32.39 50.78
N GLN A 181 12.09 31.56 51.83
CA GLN A 181 13.20 30.63 52.03
C GLN A 181 12.88 29.25 51.46
N ALA A 182 13.92 28.55 51.02
CA ALA A 182 13.79 27.18 50.53
C ALA A 182 13.36 26.21 51.66
N GLY A 183 12.64 25.15 51.28
CA GLY A 183 12.44 24.02 52.17
C GLY A 183 13.73 23.24 52.39
N GLY A 184 13.83 22.59 53.55
CA GLY A 184 14.97 21.74 53.87
C GLY A 184 14.95 20.45 53.05
N ASN A 185 16.11 19.86 52.82
CA ASN A 185 16.19 18.55 52.17
C ASN A 185 15.76 17.45 53.15
N GLY A 186 15.20 16.36 52.63
CA GLY A 186 14.99 15.15 53.42
C GLY A 186 16.30 14.46 53.78
N GLY A 187 16.34 13.79 54.93
CA GLY A 187 17.48 13.01 55.38
C GLY A 187 17.61 11.70 54.62
N ALA A 188 18.82 11.17 54.49
CA ALA A 188 19.03 9.86 53.87
C ALA A 188 18.50 8.73 54.76
N GLY A 189 17.99 7.65 54.16
CA GLY A 189 17.70 6.42 54.88
C GLY A 189 18.97 5.68 55.32
N GLY A 190 18.88 4.94 56.41
CA GLY A 190 19.98 4.15 56.96
C GLY A 190 20.19 2.81 56.24
N VAL A 191 21.40 2.27 56.29
CA VAL A 191 21.70 0.96 55.68
C VAL A 191 21.12 -0.20 56.50
N SER A 192 20.73 -1.29 55.84
CA SER A 192 20.27 -2.52 56.51
C SER A 192 21.41 -3.36 57.07
N GLY A 193 21.08 -4.40 57.83
CA GLY A 193 22.04 -5.38 58.33
C GLY A 193 22.49 -6.41 57.30
N LEU A 194 23.61 -7.09 57.60
CA LEU A 194 24.34 -7.97 56.68
C LEU A 194 23.74 -9.38 56.54
N LEU A 195 23.27 -10.03 57.61
CA LEU A 195 22.81 -11.44 57.54
C LEU A 195 21.31 -11.68 57.71
N GLY A 196 20.52 -10.63 57.96
CA GLY A 196 19.06 -10.74 57.99
C GLY A 196 18.37 -9.62 58.75
N GLY A 197 17.05 -9.61 58.69
CA GLY A 197 16.23 -8.71 59.51
C GLY A 197 15.98 -7.33 58.91
N GLY A 198 16.21 -7.09 57.60
CA GLY A 198 15.49 -6.00 56.97
C GLY A 198 16.02 -5.31 55.71
N TYR A 199 15.13 -4.49 55.13
CA TYR A 199 15.40 -3.57 54.02
C TYR A 199 16.17 -2.32 54.46
N GLY A 200 16.78 -1.62 53.50
CA GLY A 200 17.33 -0.28 53.73
C GLY A 200 16.23 0.72 54.09
N GLY A 201 16.55 1.72 54.91
CA GLY A 201 15.60 2.74 55.34
C GLY A 201 15.14 3.64 54.19
N ALA A 202 13.91 4.14 54.22
CA ALA A 202 13.45 5.09 53.22
C ALA A 202 14.14 6.46 53.41
N GLY A 203 14.37 7.18 52.31
CA GLY A 203 14.77 8.58 52.38
C GLY A 203 13.62 9.47 52.86
N GLY A 204 13.94 10.52 53.60
CA GLY A 204 12.95 11.50 54.05
C GLY A 204 12.47 12.39 52.91
N ASN A 205 11.25 12.92 53.00
CA ASN A 205 10.75 13.84 51.98
C ASN A 205 11.40 15.22 52.09
N GLY A 206 11.55 15.94 50.99
CA GLY A 206 11.94 17.35 51.01
C GLY A 206 10.83 18.25 51.56
N GLY A 207 11.21 19.32 52.27
CA GLY A 207 10.27 20.31 52.79
C GLY A 207 9.74 21.23 51.69
N ASN A 208 8.50 21.69 51.79
CA ASN A 208 7.98 22.70 50.86
C ASN A 208 8.70 24.04 51.04
N GLY A 209 8.88 24.81 49.97
CA GLY A 209 9.36 26.20 50.07
C GLY A 209 8.37 27.09 50.85
N GLY A 210 8.85 28.24 51.34
CA GLY A 210 7.97 29.22 52.00
C GLY A 210 7.47 30.30 51.05
N ALA A 211 6.22 30.74 51.21
CA ALA A 211 5.62 31.77 50.37
C ALA A 211 6.40 33.10 50.43
N GLY A 212 6.53 33.79 49.30
CA GLY A 212 7.23 35.08 49.23
C GLY A 212 6.46 36.21 49.93
N GLY A 213 7.17 37.09 50.63
CA GLY A 213 6.59 38.38 51.07
C GLY A 213 6.30 39.30 49.87
N PRO A 214 5.57 40.42 50.05
CA PRO A 214 5.21 41.31 48.93
C PRO A 214 6.40 41.68 48.06
N GLY A 215 6.32 41.38 46.75
CA GLY A 215 7.40 41.60 45.78
C GLY A 215 8.61 40.65 45.87
N GLN A 216 8.64 39.71 46.83
CA GLN A 216 9.70 38.70 46.96
C GLN A 216 9.30 37.39 46.29
N ALA A 217 10.31 36.66 45.79
CA ALA A 217 10.11 35.33 45.23
C ALA A 217 9.68 34.33 46.32
N GLY A 218 8.95 33.31 45.90
CA GLY A 218 8.67 32.15 46.76
C GLY A 218 9.90 31.26 46.89
N GLY A 219 10.01 30.58 48.02
CA GLY A 219 11.06 29.62 48.28
C GLY A 219 10.94 28.36 47.42
N ALA A 220 12.08 27.79 47.06
CA ALA A 220 12.12 26.50 46.38
C ALA A 220 11.75 25.34 47.34
N GLY A 221 11.21 24.26 46.81
CA GLY A 221 11.06 23.01 47.55
C GLY A 221 12.42 22.35 47.82
N GLY A 222 12.55 21.71 48.97
CA GLY A 222 13.72 20.91 49.33
C GLY A 222 13.76 19.60 48.56
N ASN A 223 14.96 19.05 48.39
CA ASN A 223 15.16 17.77 47.72
C ASN A 223 14.73 16.60 48.63
N GLY A 224 14.27 15.50 48.04
CA GLY A 224 14.08 14.25 48.76
C GLY A 224 15.41 13.62 49.18
N GLY A 225 15.42 12.94 50.32
CA GLY A 225 16.57 12.18 50.81
C GLY A 225 16.77 10.89 50.03
N ALA A 226 18.00 10.42 49.89
CA ALA A 226 18.27 9.13 49.26
C ALA A 226 17.78 7.96 50.14
N GLY A 227 17.33 6.88 49.52
CA GLY A 227 17.04 5.63 50.21
C GLY A 227 18.33 4.95 50.71
N GLY A 228 18.23 4.25 51.83
CA GLY A 228 19.33 3.48 52.41
C GLY A 228 19.64 2.22 51.60
N ALA A 229 20.92 1.87 51.46
CA ALA A 229 21.30 0.62 50.82
C ALA A 229 20.89 -0.59 51.68
N SER A 230 20.69 -1.75 51.04
CA SER A 230 20.57 -3.02 51.76
C SER A 230 21.84 -3.85 51.60
N GLU A 231 22.55 -4.05 52.70
CA GLU A 231 23.73 -4.91 52.80
C GLU A 231 23.38 -6.39 53.02
N GLN A 232 22.08 -6.71 53.15
CA GLN A 232 21.63 -8.05 53.48
C GLN A 232 22.03 -9.06 52.39
N LEU A 233 22.81 -10.08 52.79
CA LEU A 233 23.42 -11.08 51.90
C LEU A 233 22.42 -11.88 51.07
N PHE A 234 21.19 -12.10 51.54
CA PHE A 234 20.14 -12.81 50.80
C PHE A 234 18.83 -12.02 50.82
N MET A 235 18.22 -11.77 49.65
CA MET A 235 16.87 -11.21 49.49
C MET A 235 16.65 -9.81 50.13
N GLY A 236 17.69 -8.97 50.21
CA GLY A 236 17.61 -7.59 50.69
C GLY A 236 17.08 -6.61 49.63
N ALA A 237 16.33 -5.58 50.04
CA ALA A 237 15.91 -4.52 49.14
C ALA A 237 16.40 -3.16 49.65
N GLY A 238 16.97 -2.36 48.76
CA GLY A 238 17.32 -0.98 49.08
C GLY A 238 16.06 -0.15 49.37
N GLY A 239 16.19 0.83 50.26
CA GLY A 239 15.10 1.73 50.61
C GLY A 239 14.72 2.64 49.43
N PRO A 240 13.45 3.04 49.31
CA PRO A 240 13.05 4.04 48.32
C PRO A 240 13.63 5.41 48.67
N GLY A 241 13.90 6.23 47.66
CA GLY A 241 14.21 7.65 47.82
C GLY A 241 12.98 8.44 48.26
N GLY A 242 13.20 9.51 49.02
CA GLY A 242 12.14 10.42 49.46
C GLY A 242 11.64 11.30 48.33
N ASN A 243 10.38 11.71 48.40
CA ASN A 243 9.82 12.66 47.43
C ASN A 243 10.36 14.06 47.71
N ALA A 244 10.45 14.91 46.69
CA ALA A 244 10.83 16.29 46.89
C ALA A 244 9.68 17.16 47.42
N GLY A 245 10.03 18.31 48.00
CA GLY A 245 9.10 19.35 48.39
C GLY A 245 8.64 20.21 47.21
N ASN A 246 7.46 20.79 47.32
CA ASN A 246 6.92 21.73 46.32
C ASN A 246 7.51 23.13 46.49
N GLY A 247 7.67 23.86 45.39
CA GLY A 247 7.95 25.30 45.43
C GLY A 247 6.74 26.09 45.91
N ALA A 248 6.98 27.25 46.53
CA ALA A 248 5.90 28.10 47.03
C ALA A 248 5.61 29.31 46.15
N ALA A 249 4.39 29.84 46.25
CA ALA A 249 3.99 31.03 45.49
C ALA A 249 4.85 32.26 45.87
N GLY A 250 5.14 33.12 44.89
CA GLY A 250 5.73 34.43 45.12
C GLY A 250 4.73 35.42 45.70
N GLY A 251 5.23 36.50 46.30
CA GLY A 251 4.37 37.48 46.95
C GLY A 251 3.65 38.38 45.94
N ILE A 252 2.37 38.67 46.22
CA ILE A 252 1.59 39.67 45.49
C ILE A 252 2.27 41.04 45.54
N GLY A 253 2.35 41.71 44.39
CA GLY A 253 2.95 43.04 44.28
C GLY A 253 2.14 44.09 45.04
N ALA A 254 2.80 45.12 45.57
CA ALA A 254 2.13 46.19 46.28
C ALA A 254 1.18 46.93 45.33
N THR A 255 -0.09 47.10 45.74
CA THR A 255 -1.08 47.90 45.02
C THR A 255 -0.58 49.33 44.88
N GLY A 256 -0.47 49.81 43.63
CA GLY A 256 -0.10 51.20 43.36
C GLY A 256 -1.14 52.17 43.91
N ALA A 257 -0.73 53.40 44.23
CA ALA A 257 -1.67 54.48 44.51
C ALA A 257 -2.63 54.66 43.31
N THR A 258 -3.85 55.16 43.56
CA THR A 258 -4.90 55.33 42.54
C THR A 258 -4.35 56.01 41.28
N GLY A 259 -4.24 55.26 40.17
CA GLY A 259 -3.70 55.75 38.88
C GLY A 259 -2.24 55.37 38.57
N ALA A 260 -1.47 54.82 39.51
CA ALA A 260 -0.13 54.27 39.27
C ALA A 260 -0.18 52.74 39.10
N THR A 261 0.52 52.19 38.12
CA THR A 261 0.72 50.74 37.98
C THR A 261 1.47 50.21 39.22
N GLY A 262 0.86 49.26 39.94
CA GLY A 262 1.48 48.62 41.11
C GLY A 262 2.77 47.87 40.78
N ALA A 263 3.57 47.57 41.81
CA ALA A 263 4.80 46.80 41.64
C ALA A 263 4.47 45.39 41.13
N SER A 264 5.31 44.82 40.26
CA SER A 264 5.21 43.41 39.86
C SER A 264 5.36 42.49 41.07
N GLY A 265 4.53 41.45 41.17
CA GLY A 265 4.69 40.41 42.18
C GLY A 265 5.96 39.59 41.98
N GLY A 266 6.38 38.86 43.01
CA GLY A 266 7.53 37.96 42.93
C GLY A 266 7.21 36.66 42.21
N ALA A 267 8.23 36.04 41.60
CA ALA A 267 8.10 34.72 40.98
C ALA A 267 7.90 33.61 42.03
N GLY A 268 7.17 32.56 41.71
CA GLY A 268 7.08 31.36 42.53
C GLY A 268 8.39 30.56 42.55
N GLY A 269 8.60 29.82 43.62
CA GLY A 269 9.75 28.94 43.78
C GLY A 269 9.65 27.66 42.96
N ALA A 270 10.82 27.10 42.62
CA ALA A 270 10.93 25.80 41.96
C ALA A 270 10.59 24.64 42.90
N GLY A 271 10.14 23.51 42.37
CA GLY A 271 10.04 22.26 43.13
C GLY A 271 11.41 21.62 43.35
N GLY A 272 11.55 20.84 44.42
CA GLY A 272 12.78 20.10 44.72
C GLY A 272 12.96 18.86 43.82
N THR A 273 14.17 18.30 43.80
CA THR A 273 14.47 17.03 43.12
C THR A 273 14.14 15.82 43.99
N GLY A 274 13.62 14.75 43.41
CA GLY A 274 13.34 13.50 44.12
C GLY A 274 14.62 12.78 44.56
N GLY A 275 14.59 12.09 45.70
CA GLY A 275 15.72 11.33 46.22
C GLY A 275 16.01 10.08 45.40
N ALA A 276 17.28 9.70 45.24
CA ALA A 276 17.62 8.44 44.60
C ALA A 276 17.21 7.24 45.47
N GLY A 277 16.89 6.11 44.86
CA GLY A 277 16.71 4.84 45.60
C GLY A 277 18.02 4.33 46.22
N GLY A 278 17.92 3.47 47.21
CA GLY A 278 19.05 2.76 47.82
C GLY A 278 19.44 1.50 47.04
N ALA A 279 20.73 1.16 46.98
CA ALA A 279 21.20 -0.04 46.28
C ALA A 279 20.80 -1.34 47.00
N GLY A 280 20.58 -2.42 46.24
CA GLY A 280 20.53 -3.78 46.79
C GLY A 280 21.85 -4.49 46.49
N ILE A 281 22.70 -4.70 47.50
CA ILE A 281 24.11 -5.17 47.33
C ILE A 281 24.34 -6.63 47.78
N GLY A 282 23.27 -7.38 48.10
CA GLY A 282 23.34 -8.81 48.42
C GLY A 282 22.76 -9.73 47.34
N VAL A 283 22.99 -11.03 47.51
CA VAL A 283 22.54 -12.11 46.59
C VAL A 283 21.01 -12.08 46.49
N LEU A 284 20.49 -11.89 45.28
CA LEU A 284 19.06 -11.67 44.96
C LEU A 284 18.49 -10.33 45.45
N GLY A 285 19.34 -9.32 45.71
CA GLY A 285 18.90 -8.03 46.21
C GLY A 285 18.32 -7.10 45.15
N THR A 286 17.24 -6.39 45.49
CA THR A 286 16.55 -5.45 44.57
C THR A 286 16.91 -4.00 44.88
N GLY A 287 17.10 -3.19 43.84
CA GLY A 287 17.32 -1.76 43.98
C GLY A 287 16.06 -1.01 44.44
N GLY A 288 16.24 0.02 45.27
CA GLY A 288 15.17 0.92 45.70
C GLY A 288 14.70 1.86 44.60
N HIS A 289 13.43 2.24 44.66
CA HIS A 289 12.82 3.20 43.73
C HIS A 289 13.31 4.63 43.99
N GLY A 290 13.43 5.44 42.94
CA GLY A 290 13.63 6.88 43.08
C GLY A 290 12.36 7.60 43.54
N GLY A 291 12.52 8.70 44.26
CA GLY A 291 11.43 9.55 44.73
C GLY A 291 10.93 10.52 43.66
N GLN A 292 9.70 11.00 43.80
CA GLN A 292 9.10 11.94 42.84
C GLN A 292 9.72 13.34 42.96
N GLY A 293 9.83 14.06 41.83
CA GLY A 293 10.17 15.48 41.80
C GLY A 293 9.03 16.37 42.32
N GLY A 294 9.36 17.50 42.92
CA GLY A 294 8.40 18.45 43.48
C GLY A 294 7.81 19.38 42.42
N SER A 295 6.57 19.83 42.61
CA SER A 295 5.93 20.79 41.69
C SER A 295 6.46 22.21 41.89
N GLY A 296 6.63 22.96 40.82
CA GLY A 296 6.91 24.40 40.86
C GLY A 296 5.66 25.24 41.10
N ALA A 297 5.79 26.37 41.79
CA ALA A 297 4.72 27.36 41.90
C ALA A 297 4.70 28.28 40.67
N ASN A 298 3.71 29.17 40.50
CA ASN A 298 3.61 30.06 39.34
C ASN A 298 4.92 30.85 39.06
N GLY A 299 5.62 30.58 37.95
CA GLY A 299 6.95 31.15 37.66
C GLY A 299 8.13 30.20 37.92
N GLY A 300 7.94 29.20 38.79
CA GLY A 300 8.95 28.22 39.18
C GLY A 300 8.90 26.93 38.36
N THR A 301 10.06 26.30 38.21
CA THR A 301 10.20 25.01 37.50
C THR A 301 9.78 23.84 38.38
N GLY A 302 9.27 22.76 37.78
CA GLY A 302 9.16 21.47 38.45
C GLY A 302 10.54 20.85 38.67
N GLY A 303 10.68 20.06 39.74
CA GLY A 303 11.92 19.35 40.03
C GLY A 303 12.00 17.99 39.37
N THR A 304 13.20 17.49 39.12
CA THR A 304 13.42 16.19 38.47
C THR A 304 13.06 15.02 39.39
N GLY A 305 12.60 13.91 38.83
CA GLY A 305 12.45 12.66 39.57
C GLY A 305 13.80 12.04 39.95
N GLY A 306 13.82 11.29 41.05
CA GLY A 306 15.00 10.58 41.54
C GLY A 306 15.32 9.34 40.70
N ALA A 307 16.59 9.00 40.55
CA ALA A 307 16.99 7.77 39.87
C ALA A 307 16.67 6.52 40.72
N GLY A 308 16.27 5.43 40.07
CA GLY A 308 16.21 4.13 40.70
C GLY A 308 17.62 3.54 40.90
N ALA A 309 17.81 2.72 41.93
CA ALA A 309 19.10 2.12 42.22
C ALA A 309 19.33 0.79 41.48
N ALA A 310 20.59 0.42 41.28
CA ALA A 310 20.94 -0.87 40.70
C ALA A 310 20.62 -2.05 41.64
N GLY A 311 20.28 -3.21 41.06
CA GLY A 311 20.32 -4.51 41.72
C GLY A 311 21.73 -5.13 41.70
N ASP A 312 21.98 -6.13 42.55
CA ASP A 312 23.33 -6.69 42.75
C ASP A 312 23.89 -7.41 41.50
N ILE A 313 25.16 -7.15 41.18
CA ILE A 313 25.85 -7.59 39.96
C ILE A 313 26.41 -9.02 40.11
N ASN A 314 26.60 -9.52 41.34
CA ASN A 314 27.52 -10.64 41.56
C ASN A 314 26.94 -12.06 41.41
N VAL A 315 25.66 -12.39 41.73
CA VAL A 315 25.23 -13.82 41.69
C VAL A 315 23.72 -14.20 41.48
N ASN A 316 22.82 -13.35 40.95
CA ASN A 316 21.48 -13.68 40.34
C ASN A 316 20.27 -12.79 40.80
N ASN A 317 19.27 -12.66 39.90
CA ASN A 317 17.86 -12.22 39.97
C ASN A 317 17.46 -10.88 40.65
N GLY A 318 18.40 -10.04 41.09
CA GLY A 318 18.08 -8.71 41.62
C GLY A 318 17.53 -7.75 40.55
N THR A 319 16.31 -7.22 40.73
CA THR A 319 15.75 -6.22 39.81
C THR A 319 16.27 -4.82 40.15
N GLY A 320 16.49 -4.01 39.12
CA GLY A 320 16.77 -2.58 39.31
C GLY A 320 15.54 -1.84 39.84
N GLY A 321 15.75 -0.79 40.63
CA GLY A 321 14.67 0.06 41.11
C GLY A 321 14.15 0.98 40.01
N ASN A 322 12.85 1.29 40.01
CA ASN A 322 12.27 2.26 39.07
C ASN A 322 12.73 3.70 39.36
N GLY A 323 12.84 4.54 38.32
CA GLY A 323 13.00 5.99 38.48
C GLY A 323 11.71 6.68 38.93
N GLY A 324 11.84 7.84 39.59
CA GLY A 324 10.71 8.67 40.00
C GLY A 324 10.25 9.62 38.88
N ASP A 325 8.98 10.00 38.86
CA ASP A 325 8.40 10.98 37.95
C ASP A 325 8.92 12.40 38.22
N GLY A 326 8.99 13.20 37.15
CA GLY A 326 9.29 14.62 37.24
C GLY A 326 8.12 15.45 37.76
N GLY A 327 8.42 16.50 38.50
CA GLY A 327 7.43 17.43 39.06
C GLY A 327 6.83 18.36 38.00
N ALA A 328 5.57 18.75 38.20
CA ALA A 328 4.89 19.69 37.30
C ALA A 328 5.51 21.10 37.37
N GLY A 329 5.54 21.81 36.24
CA GLY A 329 5.93 23.22 36.21
C GLY A 329 4.81 24.13 36.72
N GLY A 330 5.15 25.31 37.25
CA GLY A 330 4.15 26.37 37.50
C GLY A 330 3.57 26.93 36.20
N ALA A 331 2.52 27.76 36.26
CA ALA A 331 1.76 28.20 35.06
C ALA A 331 2.60 28.77 33.89
N VAL A 332 3.76 29.36 34.16
CA VAL A 332 4.77 29.79 33.15
C VAL A 332 6.14 29.12 33.29
N GLY A 333 6.30 28.18 34.23
CA GLY A 333 7.55 27.46 34.49
C GLY A 333 7.62 26.12 33.76
N SER A 334 8.85 25.68 33.47
CA SER A 334 9.11 24.36 32.88
C SER A 334 8.90 23.23 33.89
N ALA A 335 8.51 22.05 33.43
CA ALA A 335 8.38 20.88 34.29
C ALA A 335 9.71 20.13 34.45
N GLY A 336 9.80 19.28 35.48
CA GLY A 336 10.96 18.44 35.73
C GLY A 336 10.95 17.16 34.89
N SER A 337 12.13 16.65 34.52
CA SER A 337 12.27 15.36 33.85
C SER A 337 12.02 14.17 34.79
N GLY A 338 11.62 13.04 34.22
CA GLY A 338 11.59 11.77 34.93
C GLY A 338 13.00 11.28 35.28
N GLY A 339 13.11 10.50 36.35
CA GLY A 339 14.33 9.83 36.79
C GLY A 339 14.59 8.56 35.99
N ALA A 340 15.87 8.23 35.81
CA ALA A 340 16.27 7.00 35.12
C ALA A 340 15.97 5.75 35.97
N GLY A 341 15.67 4.65 35.31
CA GLY A 341 15.58 3.33 35.94
C GLY A 341 16.95 2.80 36.36
N GLY A 342 16.99 2.03 37.44
CA GLY A 342 18.19 1.37 37.93
C GLY A 342 18.58 0.14 37.11
N SER A 343 19.88 -0.15 37.02
CA SER A 343 20.35 -1.34 36.31
C SER A 343 19.89 -2.64 36.96
N GLY A 344 19.61 -3.67 36.15
CA GLY A 344 19.29 -5.02 36.62
C GLY A 344 20.56 -5.79 37.02
N GLY A 345 20.42 -6.76 37.93
CA GLY A 345 21.48 -7.73 38.25
C GLY A 345 21.63 -8.83 37.19
N LEU A 346 22.60 -9.74 37.33
CA LEU A 346 23.00 -10.74 36.32
C LEU A 346 21.86 -11.58 35.69
N LEU A 347 20.75 -11.83 36.39
CA LEU A 347 19.55 -12.47 35.82
C LEU A 347 18.27 -11.64 36.03
N GLY A 348 18.37 -10.47 36.65
CA GLY A 348 17.23 -9.63 36.99
C GLY A 348 16.93 -8.63 35.88
N SER A 349 15.67 -8.26 35.72
CA SER A 349 15.29 -7.17 34.83
C SER A 349 15.76 -5.83 35.39
N ALA A 350 16.11 -4.91 34.51
CA ALA A 350 16.38 -3.55 34.92
C ALA A 350 15.09 -2.83 35.34
N GLY A 351 15.26 -1.78 36.14
CA GLY A 351 14.17 -0.91 36.59
C GLY A 351 13.64 -0.06 35.44
N SER A 352 12.34 0.22 35.50
CA SER A 352 11.69 1.13 34.57
C SER A 352 12.05 2.58 34.89
N ASN A 353 11.83 3.46 33.94
CA ASN A 353 11.95 4.90 34.07
C ASN A 353 10.91 5.54 35.03
N GLY A 354 11.08 6.83 35.30
CA GLY A 354 10.01 7.77 35.68
C GLY A 354 9.50 8.59 34.50
N THR A 355 8.26 9.07 34.55
CA THR A 355 7.63 9.91 33.50
C THR A 355 8.03 11.37 33.63
N GLY A 356 8.01 12.11 32.51
CA GLY A 356 8.27 13.55 32.50
C GLY A 356 7.12 14.36 33.09
N GLY A 357 7.44 15.43 33.83
CA GLY A 357 6.45 16.32 34.43
C GLY A 357 5.67 17.13 33.40
N THR A 358 4.43 17.48 33.74
CA THR A 358 3.56 18.33 32.90
C THR A 358 3.90 19.81 33.06
N ALA A 359 3.97 20.56 31.95
CA ALA A 359 4.26 22.00 32.00
C ALA A 359 3.02 22.82 32.39
N GLY A 360 3.24 24.05 32.85
CA GLY A 360 2.17 25.03 33.06
C GLY A 360 1.52 25.54 31.77
N SER A 361 0.26 25.97 31.87
CA SER A 361 -0.67 26.19 30.75
C SER A 361 -0.33 27.32 29.78
N LEU A 362 0.63 28.21 30.07
CA LEU A 362 0.79 29.47 29.31
C LEU A 362 2.13 29.63 28.57
N ALA A 363 3.22 28.97 28.99
CA ALA A 363 4.53 29.08 28.30
C ALA A 363 5.56 27.99 28.63
N GLY A 364 5.28 27.06 29.56
CA GLY A 364 6.28 26.12 30.07
C GLY A 364 6.67 25.02 29.08
N ILE A 365 7.94 24.60 29.15
CA ILE A 365 8.46 23.39 28.50
C ILE A 365 8.17 22.19 29.40
N ALA A 366 7.67 21.08 28.85
CA ALA A 366 7.41 19.88 29.64
C ALA A 366 8.67 19.06 29.87
N GLY A 367 8.64 18.21 30.90
CA GLY A 367 9.77 17.37 31.28
C GLY A 367 9.91 16.19 30.32
N ASN A 368 11.15 15.82 30.01
CA ASN A 368 11.42 14.58 29.29
C ASN A 368 11.13 13.36 30.18
N GLY A 369 10.77 12.23 29.57
CA GLY A 369 10.74 10.95 30.25
C GLY A 369 12.15 10.50 30.67
N GLY A 370 12.25 9.73 31.74
CA GLY A 370 13.51 9.12 32.16
C GLY A 370 13.90 7.94 31.27
N ASP A 371 15.19 7.65 31.17
CA ASP A 371 15.66 6.47 30.44
C ASP A 371 15.40 5.19 31.25
N GLY A 372 15.19 4.07 30.54
CA GLY A 372 15.11 2.76 31.15
C GLY A 372 16.46 2.23 31.62
N GLY A 373 16.48 1.43 32.68
CA GLY A 373 17.72 0.86 33.19
C GLY A 373 18.32 -0.19 32.25
N ASN A 374 19.65 -0.30 32.20
CA ASN A 374 20.34 -1.37 31.47
C ASN A 374 20.36 -2.67 32.27
N ALA A 375 20.11 -3.80 31.61
CA ALA A 375 20.28 -5.12 32.21
C ALA A 375 21.74 -5.61 32.14
N VAL A 376 22.07 -6.55 33.02
CA VAL A 376 23.34 -7.28 33.03
C VAL A 376 23.02 -8.78 32.93
N GLY A 377 23.86 -9.56 32.25
CA GLY A 377 23.70 -11.02 32.11
C GLY A 377 22.54 -11.49 31.23
N ASN A 378 21.43 -12.02 31.75
CA ASN A 378 20.28 -12.54 30.97
C ASN A 378 18.97 -11.74 31.13
N GLY A 379 19.05 -10.52 31.68
CA GLY A 379 17.89 -9.69 32.00
C GLY A 379 17.37 -8.84 30.84
N ASN A 380 16.09 -8.47 30.91
CA ASN A 380 15.48 -7.49 30.00
C ASN A 380 15.85 -6.06 30.41
N GLY A 381 16.09 -5.20 29.42
CA GLY A 381 16.24 -3.77 29.63
C GLY A 381 14.94 -3.11 30.11
N GLY A 382 15.07 -2.05 30.89
CA GLY A 382 13.94 -1.27 31.40
C GLY A 382 13.30 -0.43 30.31
N ASN A 383 12.00 -0.18 30.40
CA ASN A 383 11.34 0.73 29.46
C ASN A 383 11.73 2.18 29.74
N GLY A 384 11.79 2.98 28.68
CA GLY A 384 11.95 4.43 28.73
C GLY A 384 10.62 5.14 28.97
N GLY A 385 10.72 6.38 29.46
CA GLY A 385 9.57 7.10 29.99
C GLY A 385 8.82 7.96 29.04
N ASN A 386 7.52 8.11 29.28
CA ASN A 386 6.74 9.04 28.49
C ASN A 386 7.16 10.48 28.81
N GLY A 387 7.30 11.30 27.77
CA GLY A 387 7.50 12.73 27.90
C GLY A 387 6.26 13.44 28.41
N GLY A 388 6.46 14.53 29.14
CA GLY A 388 5.39 15.33 29.71
C GLY A 388 4.62 16.15 28.66
N THR A 389 3.36 16.45 28.95
CA THR A 389 2.52 17.33 28.12
C THR A 389 2.85 18.80 28.37
N ALA A 390 2.93 19.62 27.31
CA ALA A 390 3.37 21.02 27.43
C ALA A 390 2.34 22.10 27.10
N GLY A 391 2.62 23.31 27.60
CA GLY A 391 2.01 24.55 27.13
C GLY A 391 2.71 25.18 25.91
N SER A 392 4.00 24.90 25.64
CA SER A 392 4.72 25.42 24.46
C SER A 392 5.58 24.38 23.73
N GLN A 393 6.38 23.57 24.43
CA GLN A 393 7.17 22.47 23.86
C GLN A 393 7.06 21.22 24.74
N ALA A 394 6.54 20.13 24.18
CA ALA A 394 6.33 18.88 24.91
C ALA A 394 7.62 18.10 25.13
N GLY A 395 7.64 17.30 26.20
CA GLY A 395 8.81 16.55 26.60
C GLY A 395 9.04 15.36 25.69
N ASN A 396 10.28 15.02 25.42
CA ASN A 396 10.61 13.81 24.67
C ASN A 396 10.40 12.57 25.55
N GLY A 397 10.11 11.44 24.91
CA GLY A 397 10.18 10.14 25.55
C GLY A 397 11.63 9.76 25.88
N GLY A 398 11.83 9.06 26.98
CA GLY A 398 13.13 8.50 27.37
C GLY A 398 13.45 7.23 26.61
N ASP A 399 14.74 6.94 26.46
CA ASP A 399 15.20 5.77 25.73
C ASP A 399 14.99 4.48 26.54
N GLY A 400 14.75 3.37 25.84
CA GLY A 400 14.71 2.04 26.44
C GLY A 400 16.10 1.56 26.83
N GLY A 401 16.20 0.90 27.98
CA GLY A 401 17.44 0.31 28.45
C GLY A 401 17.86 -0.93 27.65
N SER A 402 19.16 -1.21 27.61
CA SER A 402 19.67 -2.37 26.87
C SER A 402 19.40 -3.69 27.60
N GLY A 403 19.05 -4.73 26.85
CA GLY A 403 18.95 -6.11 27.32
C GLY A 403 20.31 -6.83 27.30
N ALA A 404 20.46 -7.85 28.14
CA ALA A 404 21.65 -8.65 28.23
C ALA A 404 21.39 -10.14 27.93
N GLY A 405 22.30 -10.82 27.24
CA GLY A 405 22.27 -12.28 27.03
C GLY A 405 21.14 -12.74 26.11
N SER A 406 20.09 -13.35 26.63
CA SER A 406 18.85 -13.67 25.90
C SER A 406 17.73 -12.68 26.22
N GLY A 407 17.97 -11.69 27.08
CA GLY A 407 17.01 -10.66 27.45
C GLY A 407 16.79 -9.64 26.33
N ASN A 408 15.56 -9.15 26.24
CA ASN A 408 15.16 -8.16 25.25
C ASN A 408 15.59 -6.74 25.66
N GLY A 409 15.79 -5.87 24.67
CA GLY A 409 15.89 -4.43 24.92
C GLY A 409 14.56 -3.87 25.41
N GLY A 410 14.62 -2.85 26.28
CA GLY A 410 13.43 -2.14 26.76
C GLY A 410 12.84 -1.26 25.67
N ASN A 411 11.53 -1.01 25.71
CA ASN A 411 10.89 -0.13 24.74
C ASN A 411 11.21 1.34 25.07
N GLY A 412 11.33 2.19 24.05
CA GLY A 412 11.39 3.63 24.22
C GLY A 412 10.05 4.22 24.67
N GLY A 413 10.10 5.32 25.40
CA GLY A 413 8.92 6.02 25.89
C GLY A 413 8.26 6.89 24.82
N ASN A 414 6.95 7.13 24.94
CA ASN A 414 6.25 7.99 23.99
C ASN A 414 6.58 9.47 24.22
N GLY A 415 6.64 10.25 23.15
CA GLY A 415 6.75 11.70 23.22
C GLY A 415 5.49 12.36 23.78
N GLY A 416 5.67 13.47 24.48
CA GLY A 416 4.58 14.22 25.09
C GLY A 416 3.74 15.00 24.07
N ASN A 417 2.47 15.21 24.39
CA ASN A 417 1.56 16.01 23.55
C ASN A 417 1.76 17.51 23.77
N GLY A 418 1.79 18.28 22.68
CA GLY A 418 1.80 19.73 22.68
C GLY A 418 0.40 20.33 22.51
N VAL A 419 0.25 21.63 22.80
CA VAL A 419 -0.98 22.41 22.57
C VAL A 419 -1.01 23.03 21.17
N SER A 420 -2.11 23.75 20.85
CA SER A 420 -2.40 24.30 19.52
C SER A 420 -1.31 25.19 18.89
N SER A 421 -0.40 25.76 19.69
CA SER A 421 0.69 26.63 19.22
C SER A 421 2.09 26.07 19.50
N GLY A 422 2.18 24.82 19.97
CA GLY A 422 3.43 24.21 20.40
C GLY A 422 3.91 23.06 19.52
N ASN A 423 5.13 22.60 19.80
CA ASN A 423 5.73 21.39 19.22
C ASN A 423 5.50 20.20 20.16
N ALA A 424 5.28 19.02 19.58
CA ALA A 424 5.23 17.77 20.33
C ALA A 424 6.62 17.22 20.63
N GLY A 425 6.69 16.33 21.62
CA GLY A 425 7.92 15.63 21.98
C GLY A 425 8.15 14.42 21.08
N ASN A 426 9.41 14.12 20.82
CA ASN A 426 9.79 12.91 20.07
C ASN A 426 9.63 11.66 20.96
N GLY A 427 9.38 10.51 20.36
CA GLY A 427 9.47 9.22 21.05
C GLY A 427 10.93 8.85 21.33
N GLY A 428 11.16 8.13 22.42
CA GLY A 428 12.46 7.59 22.81
C GLY A 428 12.82 6.36 21.98
N ASN A 429 14.11 6.09 21.83
CA ASN A 429 14.60 4.94 21.09
C ASN A 429 14.40 3.65 21.89
N GLY A 430 14.22 2.53 21.20
CA GLY A 430 14.23 1.21 21.80
C GLY A 430 15.63 0.78 22.20
N GLY A 431 15.73 0.06 23.31
CA GLY A 431 16.99 -0.45 23.84
C GLY A 431 17.58 -1.56 22.99
N THR A 432 18.91 -1.64 22.96
CA THR A 432 19.60 -2.72 22.24
C THR A 432 19.54 -4.04 23.00
N ALA A 433 19.42 -5.17 22.30
CA ALA A 433 19.60 -6.48 22.90
C ALA A 433 20.97 -7.06 22.54
N THR A 434 21.73 -7.45 23.56
CA THR A 434 23.00 -8.15 23.38
C THR A 434 22.76 -9.66 23.48
N GLY A 435 23.16 -10.44 22.47
CA GLY A 435 22.94 -11.90 22.41
C GLY A 435 21.66 -12.32 21.67
N SER A 436 20.86 -13.26 22.20
CA SER A 436 19.71 -13.85 21.47
C SER A 436 18.36 -13.13 21.67
N GLY A 437 18.32 -12.07 22.49
CA GLY A 437 17.12 -11.28 22.73
C GLY A 437 16.79 -10.34 21.57
N ASN A 438 15.53 -9.87 21.52
CA ASN A 438 15.06 -8.91 20.53
C ASN A 438 15.34 -7.48 20.98
N GLY A 439 15.66 -6.58 20.03
CA GLY A 439 15.72 -5.15 20.30
C GLY A 439 14.36 -4.59 20.75
N GLY A 440 14.39 -3.57 21.60
CA GLY A 440 13.18 -2.89 22.07
C GLY A 440 12.54 -2.04 20.97
N ASN A 441 11.22 -1.84 21.04
CA ASN A 441 10.55 -0.96 20.09
C ASN A 441 10.82 0.52 20.42
N GLY A 442 10.89 1.38 19.40
CA GLY A 442 10.88 2.82 19.58
C GLY A 442 9.52 3.32 20.07
N GLY A 443 9.53 4.41 20.84
CA GLY A 443 8.32 5.07 21.31
C GLY A 443 7.69 5.95 20.22
N ASN A 444 6.38 6.16 20.31
CA ASN A 444 5.68 7.01 19.34
C ASN A 444 5.92 8.49 19.63
N GLY A 445 5.93 9.32 18.59
CA GLY A 445 5.96 10.77 18.72
C GLY A 445 4.65 11.36 19.22
N GLY A 446 4.72 12.47 19.95
CA GLY A 446 3.54 13.14 20.50
C GLY A 446 2.74 13.93 19.47
N THR A 447 1.48 14.24 19.79
CA THR A 447 0.60 15.06 18.94
C THR A 447 0.69 16.55 19.28
N ALA A 448 0.61 17.46 18.30
CA ALA A 448 0.69 18.91 18.57
C ALA A 448 -0.06 19.80 17.57
N GLY A 449 -0.18 21.09 17.86
CA GLY A 449 -0.79 22.05 16.94
C GLY A 449 0.09 22.47 15.75
N LEU A 450 1.41 22.58 15.93
CA LEU A 450 2.32 23.00 14.86
C LEU A 450 3.07 21.82 14.23
N GLN A 451 3.92 21.15 15.01
CA GLN A 451 4.77 20.05 14.55
C GLN A 451 4.65 18.83 15.45
N GLY A 452 4.37 17.68 14.83
CA GLY A 452 4.24 16.40 15.50
C GLY A 452 5.61 15.86 15.88
N GLY A 453 5.66 15.10 16.97
CA GLY A 453 6.91 14.49 17.44
C GLY A 453 7.35 13.39 16.48
N ASN A 454 8.65 13.22 16.26
CA ASN A 454 9.13 12.06 15.52
C ASN A 454 9.01 10.80 16.39
N GLY A 455 8.76 9.65 15.78
CA GLY A 455 8.86 8.36 16.44
C GLY A 455 10.33 7.99 16.73
N GLY A 456 10.55 7.26 17.81
CA GLY A 456 11.87 6.77 18.20
C GLY A 456 12.33 5.59 17.36
N HIS A 457 13.64 5.40 17.23
CA HIS A 457 14.19 4.28 16.48
C HIS A 457 14.01 2.96 17.24
N GLY A 458 13.81 1.86 16.53
CA GLY A 458 13.85 0.52 17.10
C GLY A 458 15.26 0.12 17.52
N GLY A 459 15.36 -0.63 18.61
CA GLY A 459 16.63 -1.12 19.15
C GLY A 459 17.25 -2.22 18.29
N ASN A 460 18.58 -2.24 18.20
CA ASN A 460 19.31 -3.28 17.48
C ASN A 460 19.36 -4.59 18.27
N ALA A 461 19.48 -5.72 17.56
CA ALA A 461 19.80 -7.03 18.13
C ALA A 461 21.17 -7.51 17.61
N VAL A 462 22.11 -7.79 18.52
CA VAL A 462 23.51 -8.10 18.15
C VAL A 462 23.73 -9.60 17.86
N GLY A 463 22.83 -10.49 18.27
CA GLY A 463 22.88 -11.93 17.97
C GLY A 463 21.68 -12.44 17.16
N SER A 464 21.08 -13.58 17.56
CA SER A 464 20.01 -14.25 16.79
C SER A 464 18.62 -13.61 16.90
N GLY A 465 18.45 -12.61 17.77
CA GLY A 465 17.17 -11.94 17.95
C GLY A 465 16.83 -10.95 16.84
N ASN A 466 15.57 -10.55 16.77
CA ASN A 466 15.07 -9.59 15.79
C ASN A 466 15.34 -8.15 16.26
N GLY A 467 15.55 -7.24 15.31
CA GLY A 467 15.55 -5.81 15.60
C GLY A 467 14.16 -5.33 16.04
N GLY A 468 14.12 -4.32 16.91
CA GLY A 468 12.88 -3.71 17.38
C GLY A 468 12.23 -2.85 16.29
N ASN A 469 10.91 -2.64 16.36
CA ASN A 469 10.23 -1.76 15.41
C ASN A 469 10.48 -0.30 15.77
N GLY A 470 10.54 0.59 14.77
CA GLY A 470 10.49 2.03 14.99
C GLY A 470 9.10 2.48 15.45
N GLY A 471 9.06 3.58 16.21
CA GLY A 471 7.81 4.19 16.65
C GLY A 471 7.19 5.09 15.59
N ASP A 472 5.89 5.30 15.68
CA ASP A 472 5.16 6.13 14.72
C ASP A 472 5.38 7.63 14.98
N GLY A 473 5.33 8.42 13.92
CA GLY A 473 5.33 9.88 13.98
C GLY A 473 4.01 10.44 14.49
N GLY A 474 4.08 11.49 15.29
CA GLY A 474 2.92 12.16 15.88
C GLY A 474 2.16 13.05 14.90
N THR A 475 0.86 13.20 15.13
CA THR A 475 -0.01 14.05 14.31
C THR A 475 0.20 15.54 14.61
N ALA A 476 -0.03 16.39 13.61
CA ALA A 476 0.07 17.84 13.78
C ALA A 476 -0.83 18.67 12.88
N GLY A 477 -0.92 19.98 13.18
CA GLY A 477 -1.62 20.93 12.35
C GLY A 477 -0.85 21.34 11.08
N LEU A 478 0.49 21.42 11.12
CA LEU A 478 1.29 21.85 9.96
C LEU A 478 2.25 20.77 9.47
N GLN A 479 3.09 20.20 10.34
CA GLN A 479 4.08 19.18 9.95
C GLN A 479 3.93 17.94 10.81
N GLY A 480 3.47 16.83 10.23
CA GLY A 480 3.46 15.53 10.88
C GLY A 480 4.88 15.06 11.24
N GLY A 481 5.02 14.36 12.36
CA GLY A 481 6.30 13.82 12.81
C GLY A 481 6.77 12.66 11.93
N LYS A 482 8.07 12.45 11.77
CA LYS A 482 8.58 11.29 11.02
C LYS A 482 8.42 10.01 11.82
N GLY A 483 8.20 8.88 11.15
CA GLY A 483 8.33 7.56 11.77
C GLY A 483 9.79 7.23 12.07
N GLY A 484 10.02 6.48 13.13
CA GLY A 484 11.34 6.02 13.52
C GLY A 484 11.82 4.84 12.67
N ASP A 485 13.12 4.74 12.42
CA ASP A 485 13.67 3.58 11.70
C ASP A 485 13.57 2.30 12.55
N GLY A 486 13.40 1.15 11.91
CA GLY A 486 13.48 -0.15 12.55
C GLY A 486 14.91 -0.54 12.93
N GLY A 487 15.05 -1.26 14.03
CA GLY A 487 16.32 -1.76 14.52
C GLY A 487 16.91 -2.86 13.63
N SER A 488 18.23 -2.92 13.54
CA SER A 488 18.93 -3.94 12.75
C SER A 488 19.26 -5.19 13.57
N SER A 489 19.38 -6.34 12.91
CA SER A 489 19.90 -7.59 13.46
C SER A 489 21.22 -7.97 12.80
N ALA A 490 22.24 -8.32 13.60
CA ALA A 490 23.57 -8.71 13.10
C ALA A 490 23.72 -10.24 12.89
N GLY A 491 22.75 -11.05 13.35
CA GLY A 491 22.76 -12.51 13.27
C GLY A 491 21.70 -13.09 12.33
N SER A 492 21.10 -14.22 12.72
CA SER A 492 20.01 -14.89 11.98
C SER A 492 18.64 -14.22 12.14
N GLY A 493 18.54 -13.15 12.93
CA GLY A 493 17.28 -12.47 13.19
C GLY A 493 16.89 -11.51 12.07
N ASN A 494 15.61 -11.16 12.03
CA ASN A 494 15.08 -10.23 11.04
C ASN A 494 15.26 -8.77 11.51
N GLY A 495 15.36 -7.84 10.56
CA GLY A 495 15.28 -6.42 10.86
C GLY A 495 13.88 -5.99 11.31
N GLY A 496 13.82 -4.99 12.19
CA GLY A 496 12.57 -4.41 12.66
C GLY A 496 11.90 -3.54 11.60
N LYS A 497 10.58 -3.35 11.69
CA LYS A 497 9.85 -2.46 10.77
C LYS A 497 10.13 -1.00 11.12
N GLY A 498 10.15 -0.12 10.11
CA GLY A 498 10.08 1.32 10.33
C GLY A 498 8.68 1.73 10.78
N GLY A 499 8.58 2.78 11.59
CA GLY A 499 7.31 3.35 12.03
C GLY A 499 6.68 4.25 10.96
N ASP A 500 5.37 4.45 11.06
CA ASP A 500 4.63 5.25 10.10
C ASP A 500 4.84 6.75 10.34
N GLY A 501 4.71 7.56 9.29
CA GLY A 501 4.77 9.00 9.37
C GLY A 501 3.48 9.60 9.92
N GLY A 502 3.61 10.70 10.67
CA GLY A 502 2.50 11.41 11.30
C GLY A 502 1.65 12.22 10.31
N VAL A 503 0.36 12.35 10.62
CA VAL A 503 -0.61 13.09 9.80
C VAL A 503 -0.50 14.60 10.01
N ALA A 504 -0.68 15.40 8.97
CA ALA A 504 -0.81 16.86 9.04
C ALA A 504 -2.19 17.35 8.58
N VAL A 505 -2.90 18.16 9.37
CA VAL A 505 -4.21 18.73 9.00
C VAL A 505 -4.30 20.23 9.30
N THR A 506 -4.49 21.06 8.27
CA THR A 506 -4.63 22.52 8.43
C THR A 506 -5.89 23.08 7.78
N SER A 507 -6.36 24.21 8.30
CA SER A 507 -7.39 25.04 7.65
C SER A 507 -6.88 26.44 7.31
N SER A 508 -5.56 26.65 7.35
CA SER A 508 -4.90 27.95 7.20
C SER A 508 -4.25 28.15 5.83
N SER A 509 -3.54 29.26 5.64
CA SER A 509 -2.67 29.49 4.48
C SER A 509 -1.30 28.81 4.59
N ALA A 510 -0.97 28.21 5.74
CA ALA A 510 0.28 27.49 5.93
C ALA A 510 0.22 26.08 5.30
N ALA A 511 1.38 25.55 4.91
CA ALA A 511 1.45 24.23 4.29
C ALA A 511 1.21 23.10 5.32
N ALA A 512 0.47 22.07 4.90
CA ALA A 512 0.35 20.81 5.62
C ALA A 512 1.29 19.77 5.00
N VAL A 513 2.21 19.22 5.79
CA VAL A 513 3.20 18.25 5.32
C VAL A 513 3.14 17.02 6.21
N GLY A 514 2.77 15.87 5.64
CA GLY A 514 2.80 14.60 6.32
C GLY A 514 4.24 14.21 6.68
N GLY A 515 4.40 13.47 7.78
CA GLY A 515 5.71 12.97 8.19
C GLY A 515 6.18 11.83 7.29
N ASN A 516 7.48 11.70 7.03
CA ASN A 516 7.98 10.54 6.30
C ASN A 516 7.91 9.27 7.16
N GLY A 517 7.68 8.11 6.55
CA GLY A 517 7.82 6.82 7.22
C GLY A 517 9.29 6.49 7.51
N GLY A 518 9.53 5.73 8.58
CA GLY A 518 10.85 5.25 8.96
C GLY A 518 11.32 4.10 8.07
N ASN A 519 12.63 3.97 7.89
CA ASN A 519 13.20 2.85 7.14
C ASN A 519 13.10 1.55 7.94
N GLY A 520 12.98 0.43 7.25
CA GLY A 520 13.11 -0.89 7.87
C GLY A 520 14.57 -1.20 8.25
N GLY A 521 14.74 -1.95 9.34
CA GLY A 521 16.05 -2.39 9.82
C GLY A 521 16.66 -3.49 8.96
N ASN A 522 17.98 -3.61 8.98
CA ASN A 522 18.69 -4.68 8.27
C ASN A 522 18.65 -5.99 9.06
N GLY A 523 18.77 -7.14 8.40
CA GLY A 523 18.82 -8.43 9.11
C GLY A 523 19.00 -9.63 8.19
N ALA A 524 18.75 -10.84 8.70
CA ALA A 524 18.65 -12.04 7.87
C ALA A 524 17.56 -11.85 6.80
N SER A 525 16.38 -11.38 7.20
CA SER A 525 15.41 -10.72 6.33
C SER A 525 15.34 -9.24 6.69
N GLY A 526 15.15 -8.38 5.69
CA GLY A 526 15.02 -6.95 5.89
C GLY A 526 13.65 -6.58 6.47
N GLY A 527 13.63 -5.63 7.39
CA GLY A 527 12.40 -5.05 7.92
C GLY A 527 11.67 -4.21 6.87
N ALA A 528 10.34 -4.14 6.92
CA ALA A 528 9.59 -3.25 6.03
C ALA A 528 9.78 -1.77 6.43
N GLY A 529 9.78 -0.86 5.46
CA GLY A 529 9.67 0.57 5.72
C GLY A 529 8.25 0.96 6.13
N GLY A 530 8.13 1.99 6.97
CA GLY A 530 6.85 2.55 7.41
C GLY A 530 6.20 3.41 6.33
N ALA A 531 4.87 3.54 6.39
CA ALA A 531 4.13 4.39 5.47
C ALA A 531 4.42 5.89 5.71
N GLY A 532 4.32 6.70 4.66
CA GLY A 532 4.33 8.14 4.77
C GLY A 532 3.01 8.66 5.34
N GLY A 533 3.09 9.71 6.15
CA GLY A 533 1.95 10.34 6.79
C GLY A 533 1.08 11.13 5.82
N GLU A 534 -0.22 11.14 6.10
CA GLU A 534 -1.20 11.86 5.30
C GLU A 534 -1.11 13.38 5.50
N ALA A 535 -1.59 14.14 4.52
CA ALA A 535 -1.74 15.59 4.65
C ALA A 535 -3.10 16.08 4.13
N ALA A 536 -3.80 16.90 4.90
CA ALA A 536 -5.06 17.50 4.49
C ALA A 536 -5.10 19.01 4.71
N THR A 537 -5.70 19.73 3.76
CA THR A 537 -5.91 21.18 3.86
C THR A 537 -7.35 21.56 3.49
N ALA A 538 -7.99 22.34 4.35
CA ALA A 538 -9.24 23.05 4.04
C ALA A 538 -8.98 24.52 3.63
N GLY A 539 -7.74 25.00 3.79
CA GLY A 539 -7.34 26.38 3.51
C GLY A 539 -6.67 26.54 2.14
N THR A 540 -5.87 27.59 1.98
CA THR A 540 -5.14 27.91 0.73
C THR A 540 -3.70 27.41 0.73
N GLY A 541 -3.18 26.94 1.87
CA GLY A 541 -1.84 26.39 1.98
C GLY A 541 -1.73 25.01 1.35
N ASN A 542 -0.61 24.75 0.67
CA ASN A 542 -0.34 23.48 -0.02
C ASN A 542 -0.33 22.29 0.94
N ALA A 543 -0.71 21.11 0.45
CA ALA A 543 -0.64 19.86 1.19
C ALA A 543 0.31 18.88 0.50
N THR A 544 1.19 18.23 1.26
CA THR A 544 2.19 17.28 0.77
C THR A 544 2.25 16.06 1.66
N GLY A 545 2.07 14.87 1.09
CA GLY A 545 2.10 13.61 1.80
C GLY A 545 3.54 13.23 2.12
N GLY A 546 3.75 12.57 3.25
CA GLY A 546 5.07 12.06 3.61
C GLY A 546 5.53 10.98 2.65
N ALA A 547 6.84 10.86 2.42
CA ALA A 547 7.38 9.72 1.67
C ALA A 547 7.31 8.44 2.53
N GLY A 548 7.09 7.30 1.89
CA GLY A 548 7.26 6.00 2.54
C GLY A 548 8.73 5.70 2.84
N GLY A 549 8.98 4.99 3.93
CA GLY A 549 10.34 4.57 4.32
C GLY A 549 10.86 3.44 3.44
N ASN A 550 12.17 3.35 3.27
CA ASN A 550 12.77 2.26 2.50
C ASN A 550 12.73 0.95 3.28
N GLY A 551 12.62 -0.18 2.59
CA GLY A 551 12.81 -1.50 3.19
C GLY A 551 14.26 -1.74 3.58
N GLY A 552 14.46 -2.47 4.67
CA GLY A 552 15.79 -2.85 5.16
C GLY A 552 16.47 -3.88 4.28
N THR A 553 17.80 -3.90 4.30
CA THR A 553 18.59 -4.88 3.55
C THR A 553 18.64 -6.23 4.27
N ALA A 554 18.59 -7.30 3.48
CA ALA A 554 18.70 -8.68 3.93
C ALA A 554 20.08 -9.26 3.58
N THR A 555 20.66 -10.00 4.52
CA THR A 555 21.94 -10.69 4.30
C THR A 555 21.76 -12.07 3.67
N THR A 556 20.66 -12.77 3.95
CA THR A 556 20.42 -14.16 3.49
C THR A 556 19.00 -14.41 2.96
N GLY A 557 18.01 -13.64 3.41
CA GLY A 557 16.59 -13.75 3.05
C GLY A 557 16.12 -12.65 2.10
N THR A 558 14.83 -12.32 2.17
CA THR A 558 14.22 -11.29 1.34
C THR A 558 14.50 -9.90 1.89
N GLY A 559 14.89 -8.96 1.04
CA GLY A 559 14.93 -7.55 1.41
C GLY A 559 13.54 -7.06 1.84
N GLY A 560 13.49 -6.07 2.72
CA GLY A 560 12.25 -5.53 3.25
C GLY A 560 11.44 -4.80 2.18
N ALA A 561 10.12 -4.80 2.29
CA ALA A 561 9.29 -3.96 1.41
C ALA A 561 9.44 -2.48 1.76
N GLY A 562 9.40 -1.59 0.75
CA GLY A 562 9.27 -0.16 0.96
C GLY A 562 7.86 0.22 1.42
N GLY A 563 7.77 1.26 2.24
CA GLY A 563 6.50 1.79 2.74
C GLY A 563 5.74 2.59 1.68
N ALA A 564 4.42 2.64 1.79
CA ALA A 564 3.59 3.45 0.89
C ALA A 564 3.81 4.96 1.13
N GLY A 565 3.68 5.78 0.10
CA GLY A 565 3.66 7.23 0.24
C GLY A 565 2.33 7.74 0.81
N GLY A 566 2.38 8.85 1.53
CA GLY A 566 1.23 9.44 2.21
C GLY A 566 0.20 10.05 1.26
N VAL A 567 -1.08 9.87 1.61
CA VAL A 567 -2.23 10.40 0.87
C VAL A 567 -2.45 11.88 1.17
N VAL A 568 -2.90 12.64 0.17
CA VAL A 568 -3.18 14.07 0.30
C VAL A 568 -4.55 14.45 -0.19
N ALA A 569 -5.23 15.31 0.56
CA ALA A 569 -6.51 15.89 0.16
C ALA A 569 -6.63 17.40 0.42
N ALA A 570 -7.03 18.16 -0.60
CA ALA A 570 -7.58 19.50 -0.44
C ALA A 570 -9.11 19.42 -0.46
N THR A 571 -9.76 19.66 0.68
CA THR A 571 -11.18 19.29 0.89
C THR A 571 -12.17 20.42 0.57
N SER A 572 -11.71 21.67 0.51
CA SER A 572 -12.56 22.83 0.23
C SER A 572 -12.67 23.11 -1.27
N THR A 573 -13.89 23.44 -1.74
CA THR A 573 -14.15 23.85 -3.13
C THR A 573 -13.57 25.21 -3.50
N SER A 574 -13.26 26.03 -2.50
CA SER A 574 -12.60 27.34 -2.68
C SER A 574 -11.07 27.26 -2.58
N SER A 575 -10.51 26.09 -2.29
CA SER A 575 -9.06 25.94 -2.12
C SER A 575 -8.32 26.02 -3.46
N SER A 576 -7.25 26.80 -3.48
CA SER A 576 -6.27 26.83 -4.57
C SER A 576 -4.99 26.06 -4.23
N ALA A 577 -4.99 25.28 -3.14
CA ALA A 577 -3.81 24.60 -2.63
C ALA A 577 -3.31 23.50 -3.58
N ALA A 578 -2.00 23.46 -3.82
CA ALA A 578 -1.39 22.31 -4.48
C ALA A 578 -1.43 21.08 -3.57
N THR A 579 -1.71 19.92 -4.14
CA THR A 579 -1.73 18.61 -3.46
C THR A 579 -0.69 17.71 -4.10
N VAL A 580 0.25 17.22 -3.27
CA VAL A 580 1.37 16.38 -3.71
C VAL A 580 1.39 15.10 -2.90
N GLY A 581 1.02 13.98 -3.50
CA GLY A 581 1.08 12.66 -2.87
C GLY A 581 2.52 12.27 -2.54
N GLY A 582 2.72 11.58 -1.42
CA GLY A 582 4.05 11.12 -1.02
C GLY A 582 4.60 10.06 -1.97
N ASN A 583 5.91 10.01 -2.18
CA ASN A 583 6.51 8.91 -2.95
C ASN A 583 6.54 7.62 -2.11
N GLY A 584 6.40 6.46 -2.75
CA GLY A 584 6.64 5.18 -2.12
C GLY A 584 8.13 4.95 -1.83
N GLY A 585 8.43 4.27 -0.74
CA GLY A 585 9.79 3.90 -0.37
C GLY A 585 10.35 2.78 -1.24
N ASN A 586 11.66 2.72 -1.39
CA ASN A 586 12.30 1.66 -2.17
C ASN A 586 12.31 0.34 -1.39
N GLY A 587 12.23 -0.78 -2.11
CA GLY A 587 12.46 -2.10 -1.53
C GLY A 587 13.91 -2.30 -1.13
N GLY A 588 14.13 -3.05 -0.05
CA GLY A 588 15.46 -3.40 0.43
C GLY A 588 16.13 -4.46 -0.43
N ASN A 589 17.46 -4.44 -0.49
CA ASN A 589 18.23 -5.48 -1.19
C ASN A 589 18.24 -6.80 -0.39
N GLY A 590 18.42 -7.94 -1.05
CA GLY A 590 18.49 -9.23 -0.36
C GLY A 590 18.93 -10.38 -1.24
N ALA A 591 18.80 -11.62 -0.74
CA ALA A 591 18.88 -12.80 -1.60
C ALA A 591 17.81 -12.73 -2.69
N SER A 592 16.59 -12.35 -2.32
CA SER A 592 15.61 -11.73 -3.22
C SER A 592 15.40 -10.27 -2.81
N GLY A 593 15.11 -9.41 -3.79
CA GLY A 593 14.81 -8.01 -3.53
C GLY A 593 13.43 -7.82 -2.90
N GLY A 594 13.31 -6.85 -2.01
CA GLY A 594 12.03 -6.40 -1.46
C GLY A 594 11.22 -5.59 -2.47
N ALA A 595 9.90 -5.61 -2.37
CA ALA A 595 9.05 -4.80 -3.24
C ALA A 595 9.17 -3.30 -2.89
N GLY A 596 9.09 -2.43 -3.89
CA GLY A 596 8.93 -0.99 -3.69
C GLY A 596 7.51 -0.65 -3.20
N GLY A 597 7.39 0.40 -2.40
CA GLY A 597 6.13 0.89 -1.88
C GLY A 597 5.31 1.67 -2.92
N ALA A 598 3.99 1.67 -2.78
CA ALA A 598 3.12 2.45 -3.67
C ALA A 598 3.28 3.97 -3.44
N GLY A 599 3.12 4.76 -4.49
CA GLY A 599 3.00 6.21 -4.39
C GLY A 599 1.66 6.63 -3.78
N GLY A 600 1.65 7.74 -3.05
CA GLY A 600 0.48 8.29 -2.38
C GLY A 600 -0.48 8.97 -3.34
N GLU A 601 -1.77 8.87 -3.03
CA GLU A 601 -2.83 9.57 -3.75
C GLU A 601 -2.79 11.09 -3.48
N ALA A 602 -3.13 11.88 -4.50
CA ALA A 602 -3.36 13.31 -4.38
C ALA A 602 -4.76 13.65 -4.89
N ALA A 603 -5.57 14.30 -4.04
CA ALA A 603 -6.94 14.64 -4.35
C ALA A 603 -7.25 16.13 -4.08
N THR A 604 -8.04 16.77 -4.95
CA THR A 604 -8.55 18.13 -4.71
C THR A 604 -10.03 18.29 -5.06
N ASN A 605 -10.77 18.94 -4.15
CA ASN A 605 -12.10 19.50 -4.39
C ASN A 605 -12.05 20.94 -4.94
N GLY A 606 -10.86 21.54 -5.02
CA GLY A 606 -10.65 22.94 -5.40
C GLY A 606 -10.08 23.10 -6.81
N THR A 607 -9.26 24.14 -7.00
CA THR A 607 -8.63 24.50 -8.30
C THR A 607 -7.11 24.41 -8.29
N GLY A 608 -6.51 23.95 -7.19
CA GLY A 608 -5.06 23.78 -7.07
C GLY A 608 -4.51 22.59 -7.86
N THR A 609 -3.19 22.55 -8.03
CA THR A 609 -2.51 21.47 -8.77
C THR A 609 -2.59 20.13 -8.05
N VAL A 610 -2.64 19.03 -8.80
CA VAL A 610 -2.64 17.65 -8.27
C VAL A 610 -1.46 16.89 -8.84
N THR A 611 -0.56 16.42 -7.97
CA THR A 611 0.60 15.59 -8.34
C THR A 611 0.58 14.34 -7.48
N ALA A 612 0.28 13.19 -8.08
CA ALA A 612 0.32 11.93 -7.37
C ALA A 612 1.77 11.47 -7.12
N GLY A 613 1.97 10.69 -6.05
CA GLY A 613 3.28 10.17 -5.69
C GLY A 613 3.80 9.12 -6.67
N LYS A 614 5.11 9.05 -6.87
CA LYS A 614 5.75 7.95 -7.62
C LYS A 614 5.83 6.69 -6.76
N GLY A 615 5.68 5.51 -7.37
CA GLY A 615 5.98 4.23 -6.75
C GLY A 615 7.49 4.04 -6.54
N GLY A 616 7.87 3.50 -5.39
CA GLY A 616 9.26 3.20 -5.04
C GLY A 616 9.84 2.07 -5.86
N ASP A 617 11.14 2.05 -6.06
CA ASP A 617 11.79 1.03 -6.87
C ASP A 617 11.95 -0.28 -6.07
N GLY A 618 11.94 -1.42 -6.75
CA GLY A 618 12.19 -2.73 -6.14
C GLY A 618 13.66 -2.90 -5.74
N GLY A 619 13.90 -3.62 -4.65
CA GLY A 619 15.25 -3.89 -4.16
C GLY A 619 16.02 -4.87 -5.04
N ALA A 620 17.35 -4.79 -5.02
CA ALA A 620 18.20 -5.69 -5.78
C ALA A 620 18.31 -7.07 -5.11
N ALA A 621 18.45 -8.11 -5.94
CA ALA A 621 18.67 -9.49 -5.53
C ALA A 621 20.12 -9.93 -5.78
N THR A 622 20.72 -10.60 -4.82
CA THR A 622 22.06 -11.18 -4.95
C THR A 622 22.03 -12.58 -5.54
N THR A 623 21.01 -13.40 -5.23
CA THR A 623 20.94 -14.81 -5.70
C THR A 623 19.58 -15.24 -6.27
N GLY A 624 18.51 -14.47 -6.04
CA GLY A 624 17.12 -14.78 -6.40
C GLY A 624 16.51 -13.75 -7.35
N THR A 625 15.23 -13.43 -7.16
CA THR A 625 14.48 -12.49 -8.00
C THR A 625 14.62 -11.06 -7.48
N GLY A 626 14.87 -10.10 -8.37
CA GLY A 626 14.78 -8.68 -8.03
C GLY A 626 13.37 -8.31 -7.53
N GLY A 627 13.29 -7.30 -6.66
CA GLY A 627 12.02 -6.87 -6.09
C GLY A 627 11.12 -6.20 -7.12
N THR A 628 9.80 -6.30 -6.97
CA THR A 628 8.88 -5.59 -7.86
C THR A 628 8.87 -4.09 -7.56
N GLY A 629 8.78 -3.24 -8.57
CA GLY A 629 8.54 -1.81 -8.37
C GLY A 629 7.15 -1.54 -7.82
N GLY A 630 7.01 -0.50 -7.00
CA GLY A 630 5.74 -0.06 -6.43
C GLY A 630 4.84 0.63 -7.45
N ALA A 631 3.52 0.58 -7.26
CA ALA A 631 2.57 1.28 -8.12
C ALA A 631 2.67 2.81 -7.94
N GLY A 632 2.43 3.57 -9.00
CA GLY A 632 2.24 5.03 -8.91
C GLY A 632 0.94 5.41 -8.22
N GLY A 633 0.91 6.57 -7.57
CA GLY A 633 -0.25 7.08 -6.85
C GLY A 633 -1.37 7.57 -7.75
N ILE A 634 -2.57 7.71 -7.18
CA ILE A 634 -3.76 8.18 -7.88
C ILE A 634 -3.82 9.72 -7.87
N ALA A 635 -4.23 10.33 -8.97
CA ALA A 635 -4.56 11.76 -9.03
C ALA A 635 -6.06 11.96 -9.23
N ALA A 636 -6.73 12.62 -8.28
CA ALA A 636 -8.18 12.83 -8.31
C ALA A 636 -8.56 14.31 -8.22
N ILE A 637 -9.29 14.82 -9.22
CA ILE A 637 -9.89 16.15 -9.20
C ILE A 637 -11.41 15.99 -9.25
N THR A 638 -12.10 16.33 -8.16
CA THR A 638 -13.56 16.19 -8.08
C THR A 638 -14.31 17.48 -8.46
N SER A 639 -13.60 18.61 -8.48
CA SER A 639 -14.15 19.92 -8.86
C SER A 639 -14.47 20.01 -10.34
N THR A 640 -15.71 20.34 -10.69
CA THR A 640 -16.13 20.61 -12.07
C THR A 640 -15.56 21.92 -12.62
N ASN A 641 -15.10 22.82 -11.75
CA ASN A 641 -14.60 24.14 -12.13
C ASN A 641 -13.08 24.17 -12.30
N SER A 642 -12.38 23.07 -11.99
CA SER A 642 -10.93 23.01 -12.12
C SER A 642 -10.50 22.92 -13.58
N THR A 643 -9.48 23.68 -13.96
CA THR A 643 -8.82 23.60 -15.28
C THR A 643 -7.46 22.91 -15.20
N VAL A 644 -7.11 22.38 -14.03
CA VAL A 644 -5.83 21.74 -13.75
C VAL A 644 -5.80 20.33 -14.34
N ASN A 645 -4.61 19.93 -14.80
CA ASN A 645 -4.37 18.58 -15.29
C ASN A 645 -4.29 17.57 -14.13
N ALA A 646 -4.93 16.42 -14.28
CA ALA A 646 -4.75 15.27 -13.40
C ALA A 646 -3.69 14.34 -14.02
N VAL A 647 -2.58 14.10 -13.31
CA VAL A 647 -1.51 13.21 -13.76
C VAL A 647 -1.26 12.14 -12.71
N GLY A 648 -1.50 10.88 -13.08
CA GLY A 648 -1.24 9.73 -12.22
C GLY A 648 0.26 9.54 -11.97
N GLY A 649 0.60 8.98 -10.82
CA GLY A 649 1.99 8.78 -10.41
C GLY A 649 2.70 7.78 -11.30
N THR A 650 4.02 7.91 -11.46
CA THR A 650 4.79 6.92 -12.23
C THR A 650 5.04 5.65 -11.39
N GLY A 651 5.09 4.50 -12.05
CA GLY A 651 5.48 3.24 -11.39
C GLY A 651 6.96 3.21 -10.99
N GLY A 652 7.28 2.42 -9.98
CA GLY A 652 8.64 2.08 -9.55
C GLY A 652 9.35 1.16 -10.55
N ALA A 653 10.66 1.29 -10.71
CA ALA A 653 11.43 0.32 -11.47
C ALA A 653 11.50 -1.02 -10.72
N GLY A 654 11.59 -2.13 -11.46
CA GLY A 654 11.91 -3.43 -10.88
C GLY A 654 13.38 -3.49 -10.42
N GLY A 655 13.65 -4.24 -9.36
CA GLY A 655 15.00 -4.43 -8.83
C GLY A 655 15.86 -5.34 -9.70
N ALA A 656 17.17 -5.09 -9.74
CA ALA A 656 18.11 -5.92 -10.49
C ALA A 656 18.37 -7.28 -9.81
N ALA A 657 18.80 -8.28 -10.57
CA ALA A 657 19.29 -9.57 -10.06
C ALA A 657 20.73 -9.84 -10.53
N GLY A 658 21.65 -10.06 -9.58
CA GLY A 658 23.10 -10.08 -9.83
C GLY A 658 23.73 -11.41 -10.26
N ASN A 659 23.05 -12.56 -10.12
CA ASN A 659 23.66 -13.87 -10.41
C ASN A 659 23.32 -14.43 -11.81
N ALA A 660 24.02 -15.51 -12.18
CA ALA A 660 23.93 -16.20 -13.48
C ALA A 660 22.60 -16.94 -13.78
N ALA A 661 21.61 -16.89 -12.89
CA ALA A 661 20.27 -17.48 -13.07
C ALA A 661 19.12 -16.56 -12.60
N GLY A 662 19.43 -15.38 -12.03
CA GLY A 662 18.46 -14.50 -11.39
C GLY A 662 17.56 -13.78 -12.39
N THR A 663 16.30 -13.58 -12.01
CA THR A 663 15.34 -12.81 -12.80
C THR A 663 15.25 -11.38 -12.26
N GLY A 664 15.36 -10.38 -13.13
CA GLY A 664 15.03 -9.01 -12.75
C GLY A 664 13.60 -8.89 -12.24
N GLY A 665 13.36 -7.98 -11.30
CA GLY A 665 12.02 -7.71 -10.76
C GLY A 665 11.11 -7.06 -11.80
N THR A 666 9.80 -7.19 -11.65
CA THR A 666 8.87 -6.49 -12.55
C THR A 666 8.77 -5.01 -12.19
N GLY A 667 8.60 -4.15 -13.18
CA GLY A 667 8.27 -2.75 -12.95
C GLY A 667 6.87 -2.57 -12.35
N GLY A 668 6.69 -1.49 -11.60
CA GLY A 668 5.43 -1.12 -10.97
C GLY A 668 4.46 -0.50 -11.96
N ALA A 669 3.15 -0.66 -11.69
CA ALA A 669 2.12 -0.05 -12.52
C ALA A 669 2.13 1.49 -12.40
N GLY A 670 1.75 2.19 -13.46
CA GLY A 670 1.45 3.61 -13.41
C GLY A 670 0.14 3.88 -12.67
N GLY A 671 0.05 5.03 -12.02
CA GLY A 671 -1.10 5.44 -11.22
C GLY A 671 -2.28 5.94 -12.05
N GLU A 672 -3.49 5.81 -11.51
CA GLU A 672 -4.71 6.28 -12.16
C GLU A 672 -4.84 7.81 -12.10
N ALA A 673 -5.48 8.40 -13.10
CA ALA A 673 -5.85 9.81 -13.10
C ALA A 673 -7.35 10.00 -13.39
N ILE A 674 -8.02 10.81 -12.58
CA ILE A 674 -9.46 11.09 -12.68
C ILE A 674 -9.69 12.60 -12.57
N THR A 675 -10.43 13.20 -13.50
CA THR A 675 -10.88 14.61 -13.37
C THR A 675 -12.35 14.78 -13.71
N ARG A 676 -13.08 15.48 -12.83
CA ARG A 676 -14.39 16.05 -13.14
C ARG A 676 -14.31 17.46 -13.77
N GLY A 677 -13.13 18.05 -13.78
CA GLY A 677 -12.87 19.38 -14.35
C GLY A 677 -12.55 19.36 -15.84
N ASN A 678 -12.07 20.49 -16.35
CA ASN A 678 -11.80 20.73 -17.77
C ASN A 678 -10.32 20.58 -18.19
N GLY A 679 -9.42 20.29 -17.24
CA GLY A 679 -8.00 20.02 -17.54
C GLY A 679 -7.78 18.66 -18.18
N ASN A 680 -6.56 18.43 -18.69
CA ASN A 680 -6.18 17.16 -19.29
C ASN A 680 -6.00 16.06 -18.22
N VAL A 681 -6.26 14.82 -18.58
CA VAL A 681 -6.09 13.64 -17.72
C VAL A 681 -5.02 12.76 -18.33
N THR A 682 -4.00 12.40 -17.57
CA THR A 682 -2.94 11.49 -18.02
C THR A 682 -2.70 10.43 -16.97
N GLY A 683 -2.97 9.18 -17.33
CA GLY A 683 -2.59 8.03 -16.49
C GLY A 683 -1.08 7.97 -16.36
N GLY A 684 -0.58 7.54 -15.20
CA GLY A 684 0.84 7.48 -14.92
C GLY A 684 1.56 6.50 -15.83
N SER A 685 2.81 6.78 -16.20
CA SER A 685 3.63 5.81 -16.91
C SER A 685 4.04 4.67 -15.98
N ALA A 686 4.12 3.46 -16.52
CA ALA A 686 4.67 2.34 -15.79
C ALA A 686 6.17 2.47 -15.49
N GLY A 687 6.63 1.72 -14.50
CA GLY A 687 8.06 1.51 -14.26
C GLY A 687 8.64 0.40 -15.12
N VAL A 688 9.91 0.53 -15.51
CA VAL A 688 10.65 -0.49 -16.27
C VAL A 688 10.95 -1.73 -15.43
N GLY A 689 11.12 -2.87 -16.08
CA GLY A 689 11.63 -4.07 -15.40
C GLY A 689 13.05 -3.89 -14.84
N GLY A 690 13.44 -4.74 -13.91
CA GLY A 690 14.82 -4.81 -13.40
C GLY A 690 15.71 -5.65 -14.31
N THR A 691 17.01 -5.43 -14.29
CA THR A 691 17.98 -6.22 -15.08
C THR A 691 18.26 -7.58 -14.41
N GLY A 692 18.72 -8.57 -15.17
CA GLY A 692 19.08 -9.87 -14.62
C GLY A 692 19.61 -10.85 -15.67
N PHE A 693 19.92 -12.09 -15.28
CA PHE A 693 20.17 -13.15 -16.26
C PHE A 693 18.93 -13.32 -17.13
N ASN A 694 17.77 -13.47 -16.51
CA ASN A 694 16.49 -13.20 -17.16
C ASN A 694 16.08 -11.75 -16.89
N GLY A 695 15.62 -11.04 -17.92
CA GLY A 695 15.10 -9.68 -17.79
C GLY A 695 13.79 -9.64 -17.00
N GLY A 696 13.59 -8.57 -16.24
CA GLY A 696 12.35 -8.28 -15.54
C GLY A 696 11.30 -7.68 -16.48
N GLY A 697 10.02 -8.02 -16.24
CA GLY A 697 8.92 -7.48 -17.03
C GLY A 697 8.64 -6.00 -16.73
N GLY A 698 8.16 -5.25 -17.71
CA GLY A 698 7.71 -3.87 -17.53
C GLY A 698 6.34 -3.78 -16.84
N GLY A 699 6.09 -2.69 -16.12
CA GLY A 699 4.81 -2.44 -15.47
C GLY A 699 3.70 -2.02 -16.45
N ALA A 700 2.44 -2.13 -16.02
CA ALA A 700 1.30 -1.65 -16.79
C ALA A 700 1.08 -0.14 -16.64
N GLY A 701 0.72 0.57 -17.71
CA GLY A 701 0.40 1.99 -17.67
C GLY A 701 -0.90 2.30 -16.93
N GLY A 702 -0.98 3.48 -16.32
CA GLY A 702 -2.12 3.91 -15.51
C GLY A 702 -3.35 4.26 -16.34
N SER A 703 -4.54 4.01 -15.78
CA SER A 703 -5.82 4.38 -16.40
C SER A 703 -6.08 5.90 -16.31
N ALA A 704 -6.87 6.43 -17.24
CA ALA A 704 -7.27 7.83 -17.26
C ALA A 704 -8.78 7.97 -17.49
N VAL A 705 -9.44 8.75 -16.63
CA VAL A 705 -10.88 9.03 -16.71
C VAL A 705 -11.17 10.53 -16.67
N GLY A 706 -11.78 11.07 -17.72
CA GLY A 706 -12.17 12.48 -17.80
C GLY A 706 -13.67 12.69 -17.95
N TYR A 707 -14.22 13.71 -17.30
CA TYR A 707 -15.63 14.10 -17.46
C TYR A 707 -15.82 15.47 -18.11
N GLY A 708 -14.78 16.32 -18.20
CA GLY A 708 -14.86 17.65 -18.81
C GLY A 708 -14.28 17.74 -20.22
N THR A 709 -13.81 18.92 -20.60
CA THR A 709 -13.40 19.21 -21.99
C THR A 709 -11.97 18.81 -22.33
N GLY A 710 -11.14 18.48 -21.34
CA GLY A 710 -9.72 18.16 -21.54
C GLY A 710 -9.49 16.78 -22.17
N ASN A 711 -8.31 16.61 -22.77
CA ASN A 711 -7.92 15.34 -23.40
C ASN A 711 -7.63 14.28 -22.33
N VAL A 712 -7.97 13.03 -22.62
CA VAL A 712 -7.78 11.87 -21.73
C VAL A 712 -6.75 10.93 -22.35
N THR A 713 -5.61 10.77 -21.70
CA THR A 713 -4.50 9.94 -22.19
C THR A 713 -4.19 8.82 -21.19
N GLY A 714 -4.29 7.57 -21.60
CA GLY A 714 -3.84 6.43 -20.79
C GLY A 714 -2.31 6.39 -20.69
N GLY A 715 -1.78 5.94 -19.55
CA GLY A 715 -0.34 5.84 -19.35
C GLY A 715 0.29 4.76 -20.24
N ALA A 716 1.52 4.97 -20.70
CA ALA A 716 2.23 3.94 -21.46
C ALA A 716 2.65 2.77 -20.54
N GLY A 717 2.55 1.55 -21.07
CA GLY A 717 3.21 0.38 -20.50
C GLY A 717 4.72 0.50 -20.66
N ALA A 718 5.47 -0.07 -19.73
CA ALA A 718 6.92 0.04 -19.76
C ALA A 718 7.54 -1.17 -20.47
N ASP A 719 8.74 -0.98 -21.00
CA ASP A 719 9.48 -2.04 -21.65
C ASP A 719 9.96 -3.09 -20.63
N GLY A 720 9.97 -4.34 -21.07
CA GLY A 720 10.70 -5.40 -20.39
C GLY A 720 12.20 -5.25 -20.63
N THR A 721 13.02 -5.56 -19.64
CA THR A 721 14.48 -5.45 -19.81
C THR A 721 15.04 -6.66 -20.56
N SER A 722 16.17 -6.46 -21.23
CA SER A 722 16.87 -7.57 -21.88
C SER A 722 17.54 -8.47 -20.83
N GLY A 723 17.50 -9.78 -21.06
CA GLY A 723 18.24 -10.75 -20.27
C GLY A 723 19.73 -10.71 -20.65
N THR A 724 20.63 -10.78 -19.67
CA THR A 724 22.08 -10.79 -19.95
C THR A 724 22.57 -12.16 -20.43
N GLY A 725 21.84 -13.24 -20.15
CA GLY A 725 22.14 -14.59 -20.62
C GLY A 725 20.93 -15.52 -20.76
N GLY A 726 19.80 -15.19 -20.12
CA GLY A 726 18.51 -15.87 -20.18
C GLY A 726 17.45 -15.08 -20.94
N ALA A 727 16.17 -15.35 -20.69
CA ALA A 727 15.07 -14.76 -21.43
C ALA A 727 14.92 -13.25 -21.18
N GLY A 728 14.43 -12.50 -22.17
CA GLY A 728 14.03 -11.10 -21.99
C GLY A 728 12.71 -10.96 -21.23
N GLY A 729 12.55 -9.85 -20.52
CA GLY A 729 11.32 -9.54 -19.79
C GLY A 729 10.17 -9.15 -20.72
N ALA A 730 8.94 -9.46 -20.35
CA ALA A 730 7.78 -9.02 -21.12
C ALA A 730 7.53 -7.51 -20.97
N GLY A 731 7.07 -6.84 -22.02
CA GLY A 731 6.58 -5.47 -21.97
C GLY A 731 5.24 -5.37 -21.24
N GLY A 732 5.02 -4.27 -20.54
CA GLY A 732 3.79 -4.02 -19.79
C GLY A 732 2.66 -3.48 -20.67
N ALA A 733 1.41 -3.72 -20.26
CA ALA A 733 0.24 -3.25 -21.01
C ALA A 733 0.08 -1.72 -20.92
N GLY A 734 -0.46 -1.10 -21.96
CA GLY A 734 -0.84 0.31 -21.96
C GLY A 734 -2.13 0.56 -21.16
N GLY A 735 -2.22 1.74 -20.54
CA GLY A 735 -3.33 2.16 -19.73
C GLY A 735 -4.57 2.52 -20.55
N ALA A 736 -5.75 2.21 -20.00
CA ALA A 736 -7.03 2.56 -20.62
C ALA A 736 -7.31 4.08 -20.51
N ALA A 737 -8.10 4.59 -21.45
CA ALA A 737 -8.54 5.98 -21.45
C ALA A 737 -10.06 6.04 -21.68
N THR A 738 -10.79 6.69 -20.79
CA THR A 738 -12.25 6.82 -20.87
C THR A 738 -12.68 8.27 -20.68
N THR A 739 -13.57 8.77 -21.54
CA THR A 739 -14.21 10.07 -21.33
C THR A 739 -15.73 9.97 -21.29
N ALA A 740 -16.31 10.78 -20.40
CA ALA A 740 -17.71 11.19 -20.45
C ALA A 740 -17.83 12.69 -20.79
N GLY A 741 -16.77 13.29 -21.33
CA GLY A 741 -16.71 14.68 -21.79
C GLY A 741 -16.37 14.80 -23.28
N THR A 742 -15.75 15.91 -23.69
CA THR A 742 -15.58 16.26 -25.12
C THR A 742 -14.13 16.23 -25.63
N GLY A 743 -13.14 16.05 -24.77
CA GLY A 743 -11.74 15.99 -25.17
C GLY A 743 -11.35 14.64 -25.81
N THR A 744 -10.28 14.64 -26.59
CA THR A 744 -9.79 13.44 -27.30
C THR A 744 -9.34 12.37 -26.33
N VAL A 745 -9.66 11.11 -26.62
CA VAL A 745 -9.31 9.94 -25.80
C VAL A 745 -8.23 9.13 -26.51
N THR A 746 -7.04 9.06 -25.94
CA THR A 746 -5.92 8.27 -26.46
C THR A 746 -5.47 7.28 -25.40
N ALA A 747 -5.58 5.99 -25.67
CA ALA A 747 -5.10 4.99 -24.73
C ALA A 747 -3.58 4.80 -24.82
N GLY A 748 -2.97 4.29 -23.75
CA GLY A 748 -1.52 4.11 -23.69
C GLY A 748 -1.04 3.00 -24.61
N ALA A 749 0.16 3.15 -25.18
CA ALA A 749 0.82 2.06 -25.89
C ALA A 749 1.31 0.98 -24.92
N GLY A 750 1.37 -0.27 -25.38
CA GLY A 750 2.05 -1.35 -24.67
C GLY A 750 3.57 -1.22 -24.81
N GLY A 751 4.30 -1.61 -23.77
CA GLY A 751 5.76 -1.61 -23.78
C GLY A 751 6.33 -2.74 -24.63
N HIS A 752 7.56 -2.59 -25.10
CA HIS A 752 8.27 -3.60 -25.86
C HIS A 752 8.79 -4.74 -24.97
N GLY A 753 8.86 -5.94 -25.53
CA GLY A 753 9.53 -7.07 -24.90
C GLY A 753 11.05 -6.89 -24.94
N GLY A 754 11.74 -7.27 -23.86
CA GLY A 754 13.20 -7.24 -23.80
C GLY A 754 13.83 -8.34 -24.64
N ASN A 755 15.06 -8.14 -25.09
CA ASN A 755 15.79 -9.16 -25.85
C ASN A 755 16.30 -10.28 -24.94
N GLY A 756 16.36 -11.51 -25.45
CA GLY A 756 17.04 -12.62 -24.81
C GLY A 756 18.57 -12.49 -24.89
N GLY A 757 19.28 -13.04 -23.91
CA GLY A 757 20.73 -12.94 -23.80
C GLY A 757 21.48 -13.78 -24.85
N SER A 758 22.71 -13.36 -25.16
CA SER A 758 23.57 -13.94 -26.21
C SER A 758 24.49 -15.08 -25.74
N GLY A 759 24.19 -15.73 -24.61
CA GLY A 759 24.98 -16.82 -24.02
C GLY A 759 24.88 -18.17 -24.77
N THR A 760 25.57 -19.21 -24.28
CA THR A 760 25.73 -20.52 -24.97
C THR A 760 24.43 -21.31 -25.21
N SER A 761 23.40 -21.11 -24.38
CA SER A 761 22.03 -21.62 -24.63
C SER A 761 21.11 -20.60 -25.31
N GLY A 762 21.48 -19.32 -25.24
CA GLY A 762 20.72 -18.13 -25.63
C GLY A 762 19.32 -18.01 -24.98
N GLY A 763 18.83 -16.78 -24.82
CA GLY A 763 17.52 -16.50 -24.22
C GLY A 763 16.40 -16.29 -25.24
N ALA A 764 15.17 -16.66 -24.91
CA ALA A 764 14.00 -16.23 -25.68
C ALA A 764 13.76 -14.72 -25.49
N GLY A 765 13.28 -14.03 -26.53
CA GLY A 765 12.82 -12.65 -26.41
C GLY A 765 11.52 -12.56 -25.62
N GLY A 766 11.36 -11.48 -24.86
CA GLY A 766 10.15 -11.19 -24.10
C GLY A 766 8.98 -10.81 -25.02
N ALA A 767 7.74 -11.09 -24.61
CA ALA A 767 6.56 -10.65 -25.35
C ALA A 767 6.35 -9.14 -25.21
N GLY A 768 5.83 -8.48 -26.24
CA GLY A 768 5.37 -7.10 -26.16
C GLY A 768 4.04 -6.97 -25.41
N GLY A 769 3.85 -5.84 -24.75
CA GLY A 769 2.64 -5.53 -24.00
C GLY A 769 1.47 -5.14 -24.89
N ALA A 770 0.24 -5.43 -24.47
CA ALA A 770 -0.95 -5.01 -25.20
C ALA A 770 -1.17 -3.49 -25.09
N GLY A 771 -1.70 -2.85 -26.14
CA GLY A 771 -2.14 -1.47 -26.10
C GLY A 771 -3.42 -1.28 -25.30
N GLY A 772 -3.58 -0.12 -24.66
CA GLY A 772 -4.75 0.22 -23.85
C GLY A 772 -6.01 0.47 -24.68
N GLY A 773 -7.18 0.30 -24.06
CA GLY A 773 -8.47 0.59 -24.67
C GLY A 773 -8.90 2.06 -24.54
N ALA A 774 -9.54 2.61 -25.57
CA ALA A 774 -10.10 3.97 -25.59
C ALA A 774 -11.63 3.96 -25.67
N ALA A 775 -12.30 4.72 -24.80
CA ALA A 775 -13.76 4.76 -24.74
C ALA A 775 -14.33 6.18 -24.59
N VAL A 776 -15.33 6.51 -25.40
CA VAL A 776 -16.19 7.70 -25.24
C VAL A 776 -17.61 7.23 -24.93
N THR A 777 -18.14 7.60 -23.77
CA THR A 777 -19.35 6.97 -23.22
C THR A 777 -20.64 7.76 -23.45
N ILE A 778 -20.54 9.08 -23.65
CA ILE A 778 -21.71 9.97 -23.83
C ILE A 778 -22.00 10.24 -25.30
N SER A 779 -23.29 10.29 -25.66
CA SER A 779 -23.73 10.42 -27.04
C SER A 779 -23.58 11.80 -27.66
N SER A 780 -23.49 12.84 -26.83
CA SER A 780 -23.29 14.22 -27.24
C SER A 780 -21.83 14.58 -27.52
N SER A 781 -20.87 13.71 -27.21
CA SER A 781 -19.45 14.00 -27.38
C SER A 781 -18.99 13.84 -28.82
N SER A 782 -18.17 14.80 -29.28
CA SER A 782 -17.46 14.73 -30.56
C SER A 782 -16.00 14.26 -30.42
N ALA A 783 -15.61 13.72 -29.27
CA ALA A 783 -14.25 13.26 -28.99
C ALA A 783 -13.83 12.11 -29.91
N ALA A 784 -12.60 12.17 -30.42
CA ALA A 784 -11.98 11.02 -31.07
C ALA A 784 -11.55 9.98 -30.03
N ALA A 785 -11.72 8.69 -30.34
CA ALA A 785 -11.25 7.56 -29.55
C ALA A 785 -10.11 6.84 -30.29
N ILE A 786 -8.92 6.81 -29.69
CA ILE A 786 -7.69 6.26 -30.27
C ILE A 786 -7.15 5.16 -29.36
N GLY A 787 -7.24 3.90 -29.80
CA GLY A 787 -6.70 2.75 -29.09
C GLY A 787 -5.16 2.75 -29.09
N GLY A 788 -4.55 2.24 -28.03
CA GLY A 788 -3.10 2.21 -27.90
C GLY A 788 -2.47 1.14 -28.80
N HIS A 789 -1.26 1.38 -29.32
CA HIS A 789 -0.53 0.36 -30.08
C HIS A 789 -0.01 -0.75 -29.17
N GLY A 790 0.02 -1.98 -29.65
CA GLY A 790 0.73 -3.08 -28.98
C GLY A 790 2.25 -2.91 -29.13
N GLY A 791 3.00 -3.30 -28.10
CA GLY A 791 4.45 -3.27 -28.12
C GLY A 791 5.04 -4.40 -28.95
N ASP A 792 6.22 -4.19 -29.53
CA ASP A 792 6.93 -5.24 -30.26
C ASP A 792 7.49 -6.32 -29.31
N GLY A 793 7.58 -7.55 -29.78
CA GLY A 793 8.28 -8.62 -29.08
C GLY A 793 9.80 -8.50 -29.19
N GLY A 794 10.52 -8.91 -28.16
CA GLY A 794 11.98 -8.86 -28.13
C GLY A 794 12.63 -9.93 -28.99
N ASP A 795 13.87 -9.68 -29.39
CA ASP A 795 14.70 -10.63 -30.15
C ASP A 795 15.28 -11.72 -29.23
N GLY A 796 15.61 -12.91 -29.75
CA GLY A 796 16.21 -13.97 -28.93
C GLY A 796 16.60 -15.23 -29.70
N THR A 797 16.75 -16.36 -29.01
CA THR A 797 16.83 -17.70 -29.64
C THR A 797 15.49 -18.12 -30.21
N PHE A 798 14.42 -17.77 -29.50
CA PHE A 798 13.05 -17.66 -29.99
C PHE A 798 12.64 -16.20 -29.91
N GLY A 799 11.93 -15.71 -30.93
CA GLY A 799 11.44 -14.34 -30.94
C GLY A 799 10.23 -14.19 -30.02
N GLY A 800 10.16 -13.09 -29.29
CA GLY A 800 9.00 -12.75 -28.47
C GLY A 800 7.78 -12.40 -29.31
N ALA A 801 6.57 -12.71 -28.84
CA ALA A 801 5.35 -12.30 -29.54
C ALA A 801 5.12 -10.79 -29.43
N GLY A 802 4.61 -10.15 -30.48
CA GLY A 802 4.12 -8.77 -30.43
C GLY A 802 2.80 -8.66 -29.66
N GLY A 803 2.61 -7.54 -28.98
CA GLY A 803 1.41 -7.24 -28.20
C GLY A 803 0.21 -6.89 -29.08
N ALA A 804 -1.00 -7.18 -28.60
CA ALA A 804 -2.22 -6.80 -29.31
C ALA A 804 -2.45 -5.28 -29.26
N GLY A 805 -3.05 -4.73 -30.32
CA GLY A 805 -3.50 -3.35 -30.38
C GLY A 805 -4.79 -3.11 -29.57
N GLY A 806 -4.91 -1.91 -29.04
CA GLY A 806 -5.99 -1.48 -28.17
C GLY A 806 -7.32 -1.26 -28.88
N PHE A 807 -8.40 -1.68 -28.24
CA PHE A 807 -9.77 -1.47 -28.72
C PHE A 807 -10.19 0.00 -28.60
N ALA A 808 -10.98 0.50 -29.54
CA ALA A 808 -11.52 1.86 -29.51
C ALA A 808 -13.04 1.84 -29.71
N ASN A 809 -13.78 2.54 -28.86
CA ASN A 809 -15.24 2.63 -28.94
C ASN A 809 -15.78 4.03 -28.63
N THR A 810 -16.82 4.44 -29.34
CA THR A 810 -17.56 5.66 -29.07
C THR A 810 -19.08 5.46 -29.11
N ASN A 811 -19.76 6.01 -28.11
CA ASN A 811 -21.19 6.29 -28.18
C ASN A 811 -21.48 7.70 -28.74
N GLY A 812 -20.45 8.51 -29.01
CA GLY A 812 -20.53 9.86 -29.52
C GLY A 812 -20.45 9.96 -31.05
N THR A 813 -20.01 11.11 -31.54
CA THR A 813 -19.93 11.47 -32.98
C THR A 813 -18.51 11.67 -33.50
N GLY A 814 -17.48 11.46 -32.67
CA GLY A 814 -16.08 11.56 -33.08
C GLY A 814 -15.54 10.30 -33.77
N THR A 815 -14.35 10.41 -34.37
CA THR A 815 -13.68 9.31 -35.09
C THR A 815 -13.17 8.24 -34.15
N VAL A 816 -13.14 6.99 -34.62
CA VAL A 816 -12.66 5.85 -33.85
C VAL A 816 -11.53 5.15 -34.61
N THR A 817 -10.34 5.15 -34.02
CA THR A 817 -9.16 4.47 -34.58
C THR A 817 -8.63 3.49 -33.54
N ALA A 818 -8.64 2.20 -33.87
CA ALA A 818 -8.09 1.20 -32.97
C ALA A 818 -6.56 1.07 -33.15
N GLY A 819 -5.90 0.58 -32.11
CA GLY A 819 -4.45 0.45 -32.09
C GLY A 819 -3.96 -0.67 -33.00
N ALA A 820 -2.82 -0.49 -33.64
CA ALA A 820 -2.14 -1.56 -34.36
C ALA A 820 -1.50 -2.57 -33.38
N GLY A 821 -1.39 -3.84 -33.79
CA GLY A 821 -0.62 -4.85 -33.08
C GLY A 821 0.88 -4.66 -33.29
N GLY A 822 1.67 -5.01 -32.27
CA GLY A 822 3.13 -4.96 -32.33
C GLY A 822 3.72 -6.09 -33.17
N ASN A 823 4.92 -5.90 -33.69
CA ASN A 823 5.63 -6.91 -34.46
C ASN A 823 6.19 -8.00 -33.54
N GLY A 824 6.32 -9.22 -34.06
CA GLY A 824 7.04 -10.29 -33.39
C GLY A 824 8.57 -10.10 -33.49
N GLY A 825 9.28 -10.46 -32.43
CA GLY A 825 10.73 -10.36 -32.35
C GLY A 825 11.44 -11.38 -33.25
N THR A 826 12.67 -11.09 -33.61
CA THR A 826 13.49 -11.96 -34.44
C THR A 826 14.16 -13.07 -33.62
N ALA A 827 14.28 -14.25 -34.24
CA ALA A 827 14.92 -15.42 -33.67
C ALA A 827 16.26 -15.68 -34.37
N SER A 828 17.31 -15.84 -33.58
CA SER A 828 18.64 -16.23 -34.06
C SER A 828 18.74 -17.72 -34.37
N ASN A 829 18.07 -18.58 -33.61
CA ASN A 829 18.19 -20.05 -33.68
C ASN A 829 16.85 -20.80 -33.41
N GLY A 830 15.73 -20.25 -33.86
CA GLY A 830 14.41 -20.82 -33.58
C GLY A 830 13.26 -20.16 -34.35
N LEU A 831 12.03 -20.33 -33.84
CA LEU A 831 10.84 -19.70 -34.41
C LEU A 831 10.84 -18.19 -34.11
N GLY A 832 10.67 -17.38 -35.16
CA GLY A 832 10.41 -15.94 -35.00
C GLY A 832 9.08 -15.67 -34.29
N GLY A 833 9.01 -14.57 -33.56
CA GLY A 833 7.82 -14.23 -32.76
C GLY A 833 6.58 -14.00 -33.61
N THR A 834 5.40 -14.29 -33.09
CA THR A 834 4.14 -13.94 -33.78
C THR A 834 3.89 -12.44 -33.69
N GLY A 835 3.39 -11.81 -34.75
CA GLY A 835 2.87 -10.45 -34.69
C GLY A 835 1.57 -10.39 -33.89
N GLY A 836 1.35 -9.29 -33.19
CA GLY A 836 0.15 -9.05 -32.40
C GLY A 836 -1.06 -8.68 -33.27
N ASP A 837 -2.26 -9.02 -32.80
CA ASP A 837 -3.49 -8.65 -33.49
C ASP A 837 -3.79 -7.15 -33.39
N GLY A 838 -4.38 -6.56 -34.42
CA GLY A 838 -4.88 -5.19 -34.40
C GLY A 838 -6.18 -5.05 -33.61
N GLY A 839 -6.37 -3.91 -32.96
CA GLY A 839 -7.54 -3.62 -32.14
C GLY A 839 -8.82 -3.40 -32.96
N GLY A 840 -9.98 -3.65 -32.35
CA GLY A 840 -11.29 -3.36 -32.96
C GLY A 840 -11.75 -1.91 -32.79
N ALA A 841 -12.47 -1.37 -33.77
CA ALA A 841 -13.07 -0.04 -33.74
C ALA A 841 -14.61 -0.13 -33.81
N VAL A 842 -15.30 0.50 -32.85
CA VAL A 842 -16.77 0.45 -32.78
C VAL A 842 -17.37 1.84 -32.58
N ILE A 843 -18.40 2.15 -33.37
CA ILE A 843 -19.28 3.31 -33.17
C ILE A 843 -20.69 2.77 -32.88
N THR A 844 -21.17 2.94 -31.65
CA THR A 844 -22.52 2.50 -31.26
C THR A 844 -23.61 3.53 -31.54
N SER A 845 -23.22 4.79 -31.75
CA SER A 845 -24.13 5.90 -32.01
C SER A 845 -24.76 5.83 -33.39
N THR A 846 -26.09 5.92 -33.46
CA THR A 846 -26.82 6.02 -34.72
C THR A 846 -26.77 7.42 -35.35
N SER A 847 -26.39 8.43 -34.58
CA SER A 847 -26.28 9.82 -35.05
C SER A 847 -24.87 10.19 -35.55
N SER A 848 -23.89 9.30 -35.38
CA SER A 848 -22.52 9.55 -35.79
C SER A 848 -22.34 9.41 -37.29
N SER A 849 -21.62 10.35 -37.90
CA SER A 849 -21.15 10.29 -39.29
C SER A 849 -19.64 10.04 -39.39
N ALA A 850 -18.96 9.78 -38.27
CA ALA A 850 -17.52 9.66 -38.22
C ALA A 850 -17.01 8.27 -38.66
N ALA A 851 -15.75 8.24 -39.08
CA ALA A 851 -15.10 7.03 -39.55
C ALA A 851 -14.71 6.09 -38.39
N ALA A 852 -14.86 4.78 -38.62
CA ALA A 852 -14.33 3.72 -37.78
C ALA A 852 -13.20 2.97 -38.51
N ALA A 853 -12.01 2.94 -37.93
CA ALA A 853 -10.81 2.32 -38.48
C ALA A 853 -10.25 1.24 -37.54
N GLY A 854 -10.30 -0.02 -37.97
CA GLY A 854 -9.70 -1.15 -37.25
C GLY A 854 -8.17 -1.12 -37.31
N GLY A 855 -7.50 -1.60 -36.27
CA GLY A 855 -6.04 -1.58 -36.18
C GLY A 855 -5.39 -2.62 -37.10
N HIS A 856 -4.20 -2.32 -37.63
CA HIS A 856 -3.45 -3.29 -38.43
C HIS A 856 -2.83 -4.38 -37.54
N GLY A 857 -2.74 -5.61 -38.03
CA GLY A 857 -1.99 -6.68 -37.38
C GLY A 857 -0.47 -6.45 -37.54
N GLY A 858 0.30 -6.81 -36.52
CA GLY A 858 1.75 -6.71 -36.53
C GLY A 858 2.40 -7.79 -37.38
N ASN A 859 3.61 -7.54 -37.89
CA ASN A 859 4.33 -8.53 -38.69
C ASN A 859 4.92 -9.64 -37.81
N GLY A 860 5.01 -10.84 -38.33
CA GLY A 860 5.75 -11.93 -37.69
C GLY A 860 7.26 -11.72 -37.78
N GLY A 861 7.97 -12.14 -36.75
CA GLY A 861 9.42 -12.03 -36.65
C GLY A 861 10.16 -13.05 -37.51
N ASN A 862 11.38 -12.70 -37.91
CA ASN A 862 12.24 -13.60 -38.69
C ASN A 862 12.82 -14.72 -37.82
N GLY A 863 13.24 -15.84 -38.41
CA GLY A 863 13.84 -16.94 -37.64
C GLY A 863 14.43 -18.07 -38.49
N THR A 864 14.75 -19.20 -37.86
CA THR A 864 14.95 -20.47 -38.59
C THR A 864 13.63 -20.94 -39.18
N SER A 865 12.53 -20.69 -38.47
CA SER A 865 11.17 -20.65 -39.02
C SER A 865 10.60 -19.25 -38.78
N GLY A 866 9.83 -18.73 -39.74
CA GLY A 866 9.24 -17.41 -39.64
C GLY A 866 8.02 -17.38 -38.72
N GLY A 867 7.87 -16.32 -37.94
CA GLY A 867 6.70 -16.09 -37.10
C GLY A 867 5.45 -15.73 -37.91
N ALA A 868 4.26 -16.08 -37.43
CA ALA A 868 3.01 -15.69 -38.07
C ALA A 868 2.74 -14.18 -37.92
N GLY A 869 2.17 -13.54 -38.94
CA GLY A 869 1.65 -12.18 -38.83
C GLY A 869 0.33 -12.14 -38.06
N GLY A 870 0.09 -11.06 -37.33
CA GLY A 870 -1.12 -10.83 -36.54
C GLY A 870 -2.34 -10.51 -37.41
N ALA A 871 -3.55 -10.79 -36.90
CA ALA A 871 -4.78 -10.45 -37.58
C ALA A 871 -5.05 -8.93 -37.56
N GLY A 872 -5.68 -8.42 -38.62
CA GLY A 872 -6.22 -7.07 -38.66
C GLY A 872 -7.50 -6.95 -37.84
N GLY A 873 -7.67 -5.80 -37.20
CA GLY A 873 -8.81 -5.48 -36.34
C GLY A 873 -10.09 -5.22 -37.12
N PHE A 874 -11.23 -5.60 -36.53
CA PHE A 874 -12.53 -5.34 -37.11
C PHE A 874 -12.95 -3.87 -36.94
N ALA A 875 -13.86 -3.41 -37.79
CA ALA A 875 -14.47 -2.08 -37.69
C ALA A 875 -15.99 -2.19 -37.85
N ASN A 876 -16.75 -1.51 -36.98
CA ASN A 876 -18.21 -1.55 -36.98
C ASN A 876 -18.82 -0.17 -36.68
N THR A 877 -19.89 0.20 -37.38
CA THR A 877 -20.67 1.40 -37.09
C THR A 877 -22.18 1.16 -37.16
N ASN A 878 -22.89 1.74 -36.18
CA ASN A 878 -24.34 1.94 -36.21
C ASN A 878 -24.73 3.29 -36.84
N GLY A 879 -23.75 4.12 -37.19
CA GLY A 879 -23.94 5.45 -37.78
C GLY A 879 -23.87 5.45 -39.31
N THR A 880 -23.52 6.60 -39.88
CA THR A 880 -23.46 6.86 -41.33
C THR A 880 -22.05 7.10 -41.86
N GLY A 881 -21.01 6.95 -41.03
CA GLY A 881 -19.62 7.13 -41.43
C GLY A 881 -18.99 5.92 -42.10
N THR A 882 -17.79 6.11 -42.67
CA THR A 882 -17.03 5.06 -43.36
C THR A 882 -16.46 4.04 -42.38
N VAL A 883 -16.33 2.80 -42.83
CA VAL A 883 -15.80 1.69 -42.03
C VAL A 883 -14.64 1.03 -42.79
N THR A 884 -13.44 1.10 -42.22
CA THR A 884 -12.24 0.47 -42.79
C THR A 884 -11.66 -0.50 -41.76
N ALA A 885 -11.64 -1.78 -42.07
CA ALA A 885 -11.03 -2.77 -41.19
C ALA A 885 -9.52 -2.84 -41.40
N GLY A 886 -8.80 -3.28 -40.37
CA GLY A 886 -7.34 -3.35 -40.39
C GLY A 886 -6.82 -4.46 -41.30
N THR A 887 -5.65 -4.25 -41.90
CA THR A 887 -4.96 -5.30 -42.67
C THR A 887 -4.29 -6.30 -41.74
N GLY A 888 -4.17 -7.55 -42.17
CA GLY A 888 -3.33 -8.53 -41.48
C GLY A 888 -1.85 -8.24 -41.67
N GLY A 889 -1.03 -8.57 -40.68
CA GLY A 889 0.42 -8.42 -40.73
C GLY A 889 1.08 -9.49 -41.60
N ASN A 890 2.26 -9.21 -42.12
CA ASN A 890 3.01 -10.17 -42.94
C ASN A 890 3.64 -11.26 -42.06
N GLY A 891 3.81 -12.46 -42.60
CA GLY A 891 4.59 -13.52 -41.96
C GLY A 891 6.10 -13.24 -42.03
N GLY A 892 6.83 -13.65 -41.00
CA GLY A 892 8.27 -13.47 -40.91
C GLY A 892 9.05 -14.37 -41.86
N THR A 893 10.26 -13.96 -42.21
CA THR A 893 11.14 -14.73 -43.09
C THR A 893 11.88 -15.83 -42.31
N ALA A 894 12.10 -16.97 -42.97
CA ALA A 894 12.82 -18.12 -42.44
C ALA A 894 14.15 -18.31 -43.18
N THR A 895 15.21 -18.63 -42.44
CA THR A 895 16.53 -18.89 -43.02
C THR A 895 16.71 -20.34 -43.49
N THR A 896 16.15 -21.31 -42.76
CA THR A 896 16.34 -22.75 -43.03
C THR A 896 15.04 -23.57 -42.99
N GLY A 897 13.94 -23.02 -42.50
CA GLY A 897 12.63 -23.65 -42.36
C GLY A 897 11.50 -22.96 -43.14
N THR A 898 10.26 -23.14 -42.68
CA THR A 898 9.08 -22.55 -43.32
C THR A 898 8.95 -21.07 -42.98
N GLY A 899 8.74 -20.21 -43.98
CA GLY A 899 8.34 -18.82 -43.75
C GLY A 899 7.00 -18.74 -42.99
N GLY A 900 6.81 -17.66 -42.25
CA GLY A 900 5.63 -17.49 -41.40
C GLY A 900 4.34 -17.27 -42.20
N THR A 901 3.19 -17.63 -41.64
CA THR A 901 1.90 -17.35 -42.30
C THR A 901 1.54 -15.87 -42.18
N GLY A 902 0.98 -15.28 -43.23
CA GLY A 902 0.39 -13.95 -43.17
C GLY A 902 -0.89 -13.92 -42.34
N GLY A 903 -1.10 -12.81 -41.64
CA GLY A 903 -2.27 -12.56 -40.80
C GLY A 903 -3.54 -12.32 -41.61
N LYS A 904 -4.70 -12.64 -41.04
CA LYS A 904 -6.00 -12.39 -41.69
C LYS A 904 -6.34 -10.89 -41.66
N GLY A 905 -7.01 -10.38 -42.68
CA GLY A 905 -7.59 -9.04 -42.66
C GLY A 905 -8.86 -8.96 -41.81
N GLY A 906 -9.12 -7.78 -41.23
CA GLY A 906 -10.27 -7.53 -40.35
C GLY A 906 -11.59 -7.39 -41.11
N GLY A 907 -12.71 -7.61 -40.40
CA GLY A 907 -14.06 -7.44 -40.94
C GLY A 907 -14.60 -6.01 -40.81
N ALA A 908 -15.32 -5.51 -41.82
CA ALA A 908 -15.99 -4.22 -41.81
C ALA A 908 -17.51 -4.38 -41.86
N VAL A 909 -18.23 -3.74 -40.93
CA VAL A 909 -19.69 -3.84 -40.83
C VAL A 909 -20.34 -2.47 -40.64
N ILE A 910 -21.37 -2.19 -41.45
CA ILE A 910 -22.29 -1.06 -41.27
C ILE A 910 -23.69 -1.63 -41.01
N THR A 911 -24.23 -1.42 -39.81
CA THR A 911 -25.54 -1.95 -39.44
C THR A 911 -26.69 -0.97 -39.75
N SER A 912 -26.37 0.31 -39.97
CA SER A 912 -27.35 1.35 -40.27
C SER A 912 -27.94 1.23 -41.66
N THR A 913 -29.27 1.25 -41.74
CA THR A 913 -30.01 1.25 -43.00
C THR A 913 -30.02 2.61 -43.70
N SER A 914 -29.70 3.69 -42.98
CA SER A 914 -29.65 5.06 -43.52
C SER A 914 -28.26 5.45 -44.02
N SER A 915 -27.25 4.61 -43.80
CA SER A 915 -25.87 4.92 -44.20
C SER A 915 -25.65 4.75 -45.70
N SER A 916 -25.03 5.72 -46.33
CA SER A 916 -24.52 5.64 -47.71
C SER A 916 -23.00 5.47 -47.78
N ALA A 917 -22.33 5.28 -46.64
CA ALA A 917 -20.88 5.21 -46.58
C ALA A 917 -20.32 3.84 -46.97
N ALA A 918 -19.06 3.84 -47.40
CA ALA A 918 -18.35 2.65 -47.84
C ALA A 918 -17.93 1.76 -46.65
N ALA A 919 -18.08 0.43 -46.83
CA ALA A 919 -17.52 -0.60 -45.96
C ALA A 919 -16.36 -1.31 -46.68
N ALA A 920 -15.16 -1.25 -46.10
CA ALA A 920 -13.94 -1.82 -46.66
C ALA A 920 -13.32 -2.86 -45.72
N GLY A 921 -13.32 -4.13 -46.13
CA GLY A 921 -12.67 -5.23 -45.42
C GLY A 921 -11.15 -5.13 -45.53
N GLY A 922 -10.43 -5.57 -44.49
CA GLY A 922 -8.98 -5.49 -44.45
C GLY A 922 -8.29 -6.50 -45.36
N HIS A 923 -7.15 -6.17 -45.96
CA HIS A 923 -6.37 -7.12 -46.75
C HIS A 923 -5.67 -8.16 -45.87
N GLY A 924 -5.52 -9.39 -46.37
CA GLY A 924 -4.69 -10.40 -45.73
C GLY A 924 -3.21 -10.09 -45.90
N GLY A 925 -2.40 -10.41 -44.90
CA GLY A 925 -0.95 -10.23 -44.93
C GLY A 925 -0.27 -11.27 -45.81
N ASN A 926 0.91 -10.95 -46.35
CA ASN A 926 1.68 -11.87 -47.17
C ASN A 926 2.35 -12.95 -46.31
N GLY A 927 2.51 -14.15 -46.84
CA GLY A 927 3.32 -15.20 -46.24
C GLY A 927 4.81 -14.86 -46.34
N GLY A 928 5.58 -15.26 -45.33
CA GLY A 928 7.02 -15.04 -45.27
C GLY A 928 7.79 -15.99 -46.16
N ASN A 929 9.00 -15.58 -46.56
CA ASN A 929 9.88 -16.40 -47.40
C ASN A 929 10.61 -17.45 -46.56
N GLY A 930 11.09 -18.54 -47.15
CA GLY A 930 11.82 -19.59 -46.43
C GLY A 930 12.43 -20.67 -47.32
N THR A 931 12.86 -21.77 -46.73
CA THR A 931 13.13 -23.00 -47.52
C THR A 931 11.82 -23.58 -48.04
N SER A 932 10.73 -23.41 -47.31
CA SER A 932 9.36 -23.44 -47.87
C SER A 932 8.68 -22.10 -47.59
N GLY A 933 7.82 -21.66 -48.49
CA GLY A 933 7.12 -20.39 -48.36
C GLY A 933 5.96 -20.48 -47.37
N GLY A 934 5.73 -19.41 -46.60
CA GLY A 934 4.58 -19.29 -45.71
C GLY A 934 3.28 -19.02 -46.47
N ALA A 935 2.15 -19.46 -45.93
CA ALA A 935 0.84 -19.17 -46.55
C ALA A 935 0.47 -17.69 -46.39
N GLY A 936 -0.16 -17.10 -47.41
CA GLY A 936 -0.78 -15.79 -47.32
C GLY A 936 -2.06 -15.79 -46.48
N GLY A 937 -2.34 -14.66 -45.82
CA GLY A 937 -3.50 -14.47 -44.97
C GLY A 937 -4.79 -14.26 -45.76
N ALA A 938 -5.93 -14.64 -45.19
CA ALA A 938 -7.23 -14.39 -45.82
C ALA A 938 -7.62 -12.91 -45.75
N GLY A 939 -8.27 -12.40 -46.79
CA GLY A 939 -8.88 -11.09 -46.83
C GLY A 939 -10.14 -10.99 -45.96
N GLY A 940 -10.41 -9.79 -45.48
CA GLY A 940 -11.48 -9.45 -44.55
C GLY A 940 -12.84 -9.32 -45.22
N PHE A 941 -13.88 -9.72 -44.50
CA PHE A 941 -15.27 -9.60 -44.92
C PHE A 941 -15.76 -8.15 -44.84
N ALA A 942 -16.68 -7.75 -45.72
CA ALA A 942 -17.33 -6.44 -45.70
C ALA A 942 -18.85 -6.58 -45.85
N ASN A 943 -19.62 -5.85 -45.04
CA ASN A 943 -21.08 -5.89 -45.05
C ASN A 943 -21.72 -4.53 -44.76
N THR A 944 -22.82 -4.22 -45.45
CA THR A 944 -23.67 -3.07 -45.15
C THR A 944 -25.16 -3.40 -45.20
N ASN A 945 -25.90 -2.84 -44.25
CA ASN A 945 -27.36 -2.74 -44.29
C ASN A 945 -27.85 -1.46 -44.99
N GLY A 946 -26.93 -0.57 -45.39
CA GLY A 946 -27.22 0.71 -46.01
C GLY A 946 -27.16 0.68 -47.55
N THR A 947 -26.85 1.83 -48.14
CA THR A 947 -26.79 2.07 -49.60
C THR A 947 -25.38 2.38 -50.11
N GLY A 948 -24.36 2.26 -49.26
CA GLY A 948 -22.97 2.49 -49.64
C GLY A 948 -22.29 1.30 -50.32
N THR A 949 -21.12 1.54 -50.90
CA THR A 949 -20.32 0.50 -51.57
C THR A 949 -19.69 -0.46 -50.56
N VAL A 950 -19.52 -1.72 -50.97
CA VAL A 950 -18.92 -2.76 -50.14
C VAL A 950 -17.75 -3.39 -50.89
N THR A 951 -16.55 -3.24 -50.35
CA THR A 951 -15.33 -3.84 -50.92
C THR A 951 -14.69 -4.74 -49.89
N ALA A 952 -14.62 -6.03 -50.18
CA ALA A 952 -13.95 -6.99 -49.31
C ALA A 952 -12.44 -6.99 -49.54
N GLY A 953 -11.69 -7.40 -48.52
CA GLY A 953 -10.23 -7.42 -48.58
C GLY A 953 -9.70 -8.51 -49.49
N THR A 954 -8.58 -8.25 -50.16
CA THR A 954 -7.86 -9.27 -50.95
C THR A 954 -7.11 -10.23 -50.02
N GLY A 955 -6.92 -11.47 -50.47
CA GLY A 955 -6.00 -12.40 -49.82
C GLY A 955 -4.55 -11.97 -50.02
N GLY A 956 -3.70 -12.27 -49.04
CA GLY A 956 -2.26 -12.03 -49.13
C GLY A 956 -1.56 -13.06 -50.00
N ASN A 957 -0.42 -12.69 -50.58
CA ASN A 957 0.36 -13.61 -51.42
C ASN A 957 1.09 -14.65 -50.56
N GLY A 958 1.32 -15.84 -51.11
CA GLY A 958 2.19 -16.85 -50.52
C GLY A 958 3.66 -16.45 -50.60
N GLY A 959 4.44 -16.80 -49.57
CA GLY A 959 5.86 -16.51 -49.51
C GLY A 959 6.69 -17.33 -50.48
N THR A 960 7.86 -16.83 -50.85
CA THR A 960 8.76 -17.54 -51.77
C THR A 960 9.61 -18.59 -51.02
N ALA A 961 9.85 -19.71 -51.69
CA ALA A 961 10.69 -20.79 -51.22
C ALA A 961 12.00 -20.83 -52.00
N THR A 962 13.12 -21.07 -51.31
CA THR A 962 14.44 -21.20 -51.94
C THR A 962 14.69 -22.62 -52.47
N THR A 963 14.26 -23.65 -51.74
CA THR A 963 14.52 -25.07 -52.08
C THR A 963 13.29 -26.00 -51.99
N GLY A 964 12.17 -25.54 -51.44
CA GLY A 964 10.93 -26.30 -51.21
C GLY A 964 9.71 -25.72 -51.92
N THR A 965 8.51 -26.03 -51.44
CA THR A 965 7.25 -25.54 -52.01
C THR A 965 7.03 -24.07 -51.66
N GLY A 966 6.70 -23.25 -52.65
CA GLY A 966 6.20 -21.89 -52.41
C GLY A 966 4.90 -21.90 -51.61
N GLY A 967 4.65 -20.82 -50.86
CA GLY A 967 3.49 -20.73 -49.97
C GLY A 967 2.17 -20.62 -50.73
N THR A 968 1.06 -21.07 -50.13
CA THR A 968 -0.26 -20.89 -50.73
C THR A 968 -0.73 -19.44 -50.62
N GLY A 969 -1.36 -18.89 -51.65
CA GLY A 969 -2.03 -17.59 -51.59
C GLY A 969 -3.27 -17.63 -50.68
N GLY A 970 -3.53 -16.51 -50.02
CA GLY A 970 -4.67 -16.34 -49.13
C GLY A 970 -5.99 -16.19 -49.88
N LYS A 971 -7.11 -16.57 -49.26
CA LYS A 971 -8.43 -16.40 -49.86
C LYS A 971 -8.87 -14.94 -49.82
N GLY A 972 -9.59 -14.46 -50.83
CA GLY A 972 -10.26 -13.16 -50.81
C GLY A 972 -11.47 -13.13 -49.89
N GLY A 973 -11.80 -11.96 -49.35
CA GLY A 973 -12.93 -11.74 -48.44
C GLY A 973 -14.27 -11.67 -49.16
N GLY A 974 -15.37 -11.93 -48.43
CA GLY A 974 -16.73 -11.81 -48.95
C GLY A 974 -17.31 -10.39 -48.81
N ALA A 975 -18.10 -9.96 -49.79
CA ALA A 975 -18.83 -8.69 -49.78
C ALA A 975 -20.35 -8.92 -49.79
N VAL A 976 -21.07 -8.27 -48.87
CA VAL A 976 -22.53 -8.41 -48.75
C VAL A 976 -23.23 -7.06 -48.62
N ILE A 977 -24.28 -6.87 -49.42
CA ILE A 977 -25.26 -5.79 -49.25
C ILE A 977 -26.61 -6.44 -48.92
N THR A 978 -27.13 -6.22 -47.72
CA THR A 978 -28.41 -6.81 -47.29
C THR A 978 -29.62 -5.93 -47.62
N SER A 979 -29.40 -4.65 -47.92
CA SER A 979 -30.45 -3.69 -48.25
C SER A 979 -31.06 -3.93 -49.62
N THR A 980 -32.39 -4.02 -49.67
CA THR A 980 -33.14 -4.14 -50.93
C THR A 980 -33.25 -2.82 -51.70
N SER A 981 -32.98 -1.68 -51.04
CA SER A 981 -33.02 -0.34 -51.65
C SER A 981 -31.68 0.12 -52.19
N SER A 982 -30.60 -0.63 -51.95
CA SER A 982 -29.26 -0.25 -52.37
C SER A 982 -29.04 -0.46 -53.88
N SER A 983 -28.46 0.54 -54.54
CA SER A 983 -27.95 0.45 -55.91
C SER A 983 -26.42 0.39 -55.98
N ALA A 984 -25.74 0.28 -54.82
CA ALA A 984 -24.29 0.31 -54.76
C ALA A 984 -23.63 -1.02 -55.12
N ALA A 985 -22.35 -0.94 -55.50
CA ALA A 985 -21.54 -2.08 -55.88
C ALA A 985 -21.10 -2.91 -54.67
N ALA A 986 -21.21 -4.23 -54.80
CA ALA A 986 -20.58 -5.23 -53.92
C ALA A 986 -19.41 -5.89 -54.66
N ALA A 987 -18.20 -5.75 -54.13
CA ALA A 987 -16.96 -6.30 -54.70
C ALA A 987 -16.29 -7.28 -53.74
N GLY A 988 -16.27 -8.56 -54.12
CA GLY A 988 -15.56 -9.62 -53.43
C GLY A 988 -14.04 -9.47 -53.59
N GLY A 989 -13.28 -9.87 -52.57
CA GLY A 989 -11.83 -9.71 -52.58
C GLY A 989 -11.15 -10.69 -53.54
N HIS A 990 -10.06 -10.28 -54.17
CA HIS A 990 -9.24 -11.18 -54.98
C HIS A 990 -8.48 -12.19 -54.12
N GLY A 991 -8.27 -13.42 -54.62
CA GLY A 991 -7.36 -14.37 -54.03
C GLY A 991 -5.91 -13.93 -54.19
N GLY A 992 -5.07 -14.21 -53.20
CA GLY A 992 -3.64 -13.93 -53.27
C GLY A 992 -2.91 -14.93 -54.18
N ASN A 993 -1.79 -14.52 -54.75
CA ASN A 993 -0.99 -15.39 -55.61
C ASN A 993 -0.20 -16.42 -54.79
N GLY A 994 0.03 -17.60 -55.35
CA GLY A 994 0.92 -18.60 -54.80
C GLY A 994 2.39 -18.16 -54.89
N GLY A 995 3.18 -18.55 -53.89
CA GLY A 995 4.60 -18.24 -53.82
C GLY A 995 5.43 -19.09 -54.78
N ASN A 996 6.58 -18.56 -55.19
CA ASN A 996 7.52 -19.28 -56.04
C ASN A 996 8.33 -20.31 -55.24
N GLY A 997 8.86 -21.36 -55.86
CA GLY A 997 9.67 -22.39 -55.18
C GLY A 997 10.29 -23.41 -56.11
N THR A 998 10.84 -24.50 -55.55
CA THR A 998 11.15 -25.68 -56.37
C THR A 998 9.88 -26.32 -56.91
N SER A 999 8.81 -26.30 -56.12
CA SER A 999 7.43 -26.41 -56.59
C SER A 999 6.69 -25.11 -56.28
N GLY A 1000 5.81 -24.69 -57.18
CA GLY A 1000 5.01 -23.48 -57.00
C GLY A 1000 3.89 -23.67 -55.98
N GLY A 1001 3.60 -22.63 -55.20
CA GLY A 1001 2.46 -22.62 -54.27
C GLY A 1001 1.12 -22.43 -54.98
N ALA A 1002 0.04 -22.96 -54.41
CA ALA A 1002 -1.30 -22.76 -54.97
C ALA A 1002 -1.77 -21.29 -54.80
N GLY A 1003 -2.47 -20.76 -55.79
CA GLY A 1003 -3.18 -19.48 -55.68
C GLY A 1003 -4.41 -19.57 -54.79
N GLY A 1004 -4.77 -18.46 -54.15
CA GLY A 1004 -5.91 -18.36 -53.25
C GLY A 1004 -7.24 -18.24 -53.98
N ALA A 1005 -8.33 -18.69 -53.37
CA ALA A 1005 -9.68 -18.52 -53.92
C ALA A 1005 -10.12 -17.04 -53.88
N GLY A 1006 -10.84 -16.60 -54.91
CA GLY A 1006 -11.55 -15.33 -54.94
C GLY A 1006 -12.73 -15.31 -53.95
N GLY A 1007 -13.02 -14.13 -53.43
CA GLY A 1007 -14.10 -13.87 -52.49
C GLY A 1007 -15.45 -13.72 -53.17
N PHE A 1008 -16.51 -14.09 -52.45
CA PHE A 1008 -17.88 -13.97 -52.96
C PHE A 1008 -18.38 -12.53 -52.88
N ALA A 1009 -19.36 -12.21 -53.73
CA ALA A 1009 -20.07 -10.94 -53.70
C ALA A 1009 -21.58 -11.18 -53.80
N ASN A 1010 -22.36 -10.59 -52.90
CA ASN A 1010 -23.80 -10.78 -52.82
C ASN A 1010 -24.53 -9.44 -52.59
N THR A 1011 -25.64 -9.20 -53.29
CA THR A 1011 -26.52 -8.07 -53.02
C THR A 1011 -28.00 -8.46 -53.05
N ASN A 1012 -28.75 -7.93 -52.07
CA ASN A 1012 -30.21 -7.93 -52.06
C ASN A 1012 -30.80 -6.73 -52.82
N GLY A 1013 -29.97 -5.79 -53.28
CA GLY A 1013 -30.35 -4.59 -53.99
C GLY A 1013 -30.29 -4.73 -55.51
N THR A 1014 -30.15 -3.60 -56.21
CA THR A 1014 -30.07 -3.51 -57.67
C THR A 1014 -28.69 -3.11 -58.19
N GLY A 1015 -27.70 -3.00 -57.31
CA GLY A 1015 -26.33 -2.62 -57.66
C GLY A 1015 -25.49 -3.73 -58.29
N THR A 1016 -24.32 -3.36 -58.81
CA THR A 1016 -23.40 -4.29 -59.47
C THR A 1016 -22.77 -5.27 -58.48
N VAL A 1017 -22.49 -6.48 -58.94
CA VAL A 1017 -21.80 -7.52 -58.17
C VAL A 1017 -20.55 -7.93 -58.93
N THR A 1018 -19.39 -7.73 -58.30
CA THR A 1018 -18.09 -8.12 -58.84
C THR A 1018 -17.50 -9.17 -57.92
N ALA A 1019 -17.55 -10.44 -58.32
CA ALA A 1019 -16.88 -11.50 -57.59
C ALA A 1019 -15.35 -11.36 -57.69
N GLY A 1020 -14.65 -11.79 -56.66
CA GLY A 1020 -13.20 -11.81 -56.65
C GLY A 1020 -12.62 -12.81 -57.65
N THR A 1021 -11.49 -12.47 -58.24
CA THR A 1021 -10.73 -13.42 -59.09
C THR A 1021 -9.93 -14.38 -58.21
N GLY A 1022 -9.72 -15.61 -58.68
CA GLY A 1022 -8.73 -16.51 -58.09
C GLY A 1022 -7.31 -15.96 -58.29
N GLY A 1023 -6.44 -16.20 -57.31
CA GLY A 1023 -5.02 -15.84 -57.41
C GLY A 1023 -4.26 -16.83 -58.29
N ASP A 1024 -3.17 -16.39 -58.89
CA ASP A 1024 -2.36 -17.22 -59.77
C ASP A 1024 -1.51 -18.21 -58.98
N GLY A 1025 -1.19 -19.36 -59.59
CA GLY A 1025 -0.25 -20.33 -59.05
C GLY A 1025 1.19 -19.82 -59.13
N GLY A 1026 1.99 -20.16 -58.11
CA GLY A 1026 3.40 -19.77 -58.05
C GLY A 1026 4.28 -20.49 -59.07
N THR A 1027 5.39 -19.88 -59.42
CA THR A 1027 6.35 -20.46 -60.38
C THR A 1027 7.25 -21.51 -59.71
N ALA A 1028 7.58 -22.56 -60.45
CA ALA A 1028 8.46 -23.65 -60.04
C ALA A 1028 9.79 -23.58 -60.78
N THR A 1029 10.90 -23.70 -60.07
CA THR A 1029 12.24 -23.74 -60.68
C THR A 1029 12.60 -25.12 -61.21
N THR A 1030 12.18 -26.21 -60.54
CA THR A 1030 12.55 -27.59 -60.92
C THR A 1030 11.42 -28.61 -60.86
N GLY A 1031 10.32 -28.35 -60.15
CA GLY A 1031 9.19 -29.24 -59.90
C GLY A 1031 7.92 -28.81 -60.63
N THR A 1032 6.75 -28.98 -59.98
CA THR A 1032 5.44 -28.63 -60.58
C THR A 1032 5.08 -27.17 -60.29
N GLY A 1033 4.60 -26.45 -61.30
CA GLY A 1033 3.98 -25.13 -61.11
C GLY A 1033 2.77 -25.21 -60.18
N GLY A 1034 2.48 -24.11 -59.47
CA GLY A 1034 1.37 -24.07 -58.52
C GLY A 1034 0.01 -24.07 -59.21
N THR A 1035 -1.03 -24.59 -58.56
CA THR A 1035 -2.39 -24.53 -59.12
C THR A 1035 -2.98 -23.13 -58.98
N GLY A 1036 -3.71 -22.64 -59.99
CA GLY A 1036 -4.47 -21.41 -59.89
C GLY A 1036 -5.65 -21.53 -58.91
N GLY A 1037 -6.00 -20.44 -58.25
CA GLY A 1037 -7.12 -20.37 -57.30
C GLY A 1037 -8.48 -20.31 -58.00
N THR A 1038 -9.53 -20.77 -57.32
CA THR A 1038 -10.90 -20.70 -57.85
C THR A 1038 -11.43 -19.26 -57.86
N GLY A 1039 -12.19 -18.88 -58.87
CA GLY A 1039 -12.93 -17.61 -58.89
C GLY A 1039 -14.02 -17.56 -57.81
N GLY A 1040 -14.36 -16.35 -57.37
CA GLY A 1040 -15.38 -16.10 -56.36
C GLY A 1040 -16.80 -16.23 -56.90
N THR A 1041 -17.76 -16.47 -56.01
CA THR A 1041 -19.17 -16.57 -56.38
C THR A 1041 -19.84 -15.20 -56.44
N ALA A 1042 -20.73 -14.98 -57.40
CA ALA A 1042 -21.50 -13.74 -57.55
C ALA A 1042 -23.01 -14.02 -57.43
N ALA A 1043 -23.71 -13.27 -56.59
CA ALA A 1043 -25.15 -13.44 -56.39
C ALA A 1043 -25.92 -12.11 -56.34
N ILE A 1044 -27.01 -12.03 -57.10
CA ILE A 1044 -28.07 -11.03 -56.92
C ILE A 1044 -29.35 -11.74 -56.49
N THR A 1045 -29.86 -11.42 -55.30
CA THR A 1045 -31.09 -12.04 -54.78
C THR A 1045 -32.33 -11.16 -54.99
N SER A 1046 -32.17 -9.94 -55.48
CA SER A 1046 -33.30 -9.06 -55.83
C SER A 1046 -33.97 -9.50 -57.12
N THR A 1047 -35.30 -9.66 -57.07
CA THR A 1047 -36.13 -9.89 -58.27
C THR A 1047 -36.24 -8.65 -59.16
N ASN A 1048 -35.89 -7.47 -58.63
CA ASN A 1048 -36.05 -6.19 -59.33
C ASN A 1048 -34.77 -5.76 -60.08
N SER A 1049 -33.67 -6.50 -59.96
CA SER A 1049 -32.43 -6.17 -60.64
C SER A 1049 -32.49 -6.54 -62.13
N THR A 1050 -31.97 -5.67 -62.99
CA THR A 1050 -31.78 -5.92 -64.43
C THR A 1050 -30.31 -6.11 -64.79
N LEU A 1051 -29.40 -6.05 -63.80
CA LEU A 1051 -27.97 -6.12 -64.04
C LEU A 1051 -27.50 -7.55 -64.30
N ASN A 1052 -26.50 -7.66 -65.17
CA ASN A 1052 -25.84 -8.93 -65.43
C ASN A 1052 -24.96 -9.34 -64.25
N VAL A 1053 -24.88 -10.66 -64.02
CA VAL A 1053 -24.05 -11.25 -62.97
C VAL A 1053 -22.99 -12.12 -63.62
N VAL A 1054 -21.73 -11.91 -63.27
CA VAL A 1054 -20.60 -12.69 -63.78
C VAL A 1054 -19.83 -13.26 -62.59
N GLY A 1055 -19.62 -14.59 -62.61
CA GLY A 1055 -18.79 -15.27 -61.62
C GLY A 1055 -17.33 -14.86 -61.75
N GLY A 1056 -16.55 -14.96 -60.66
CA GLY A 1056 -15.15 -14.57 -60.68
C GLY A 1056 -14.31 -15.43 -61.62
N THR A 1057 -13.26 -14.87 -62.21
CA THR A 1057 -12.36 -15.66 -63.06
C THR A 1057 -11.45 -16.56 -62.21
N GLY A 1058 -11.16 -17.77 -62.68
CA GLY A 1058 -10.14 -18.63 -62.08
C GLY A 1058 -8.73 -18.06 -62.31
N GLY A 1059 -7.82 -18.27 -61.36
CA GLY A 1059 -6.42 -17.87 -61.48
C GLY A 1059 -5.64 -18.77 -62.43
N ALA A 1060 -4.58 -18.26 -63.04
CA ALA A 1060 -3.72 -19.04 -63.93
C ALA A 1060 -2.89 -20.08 -63.16
N GLY A 1061 -2.55 -21.18 -63.82
CA GLY A 1061 -1.57 -22.14 -63.32
C GLY A 1061 -0.15 -21.57 -63.37
N GLY A 1062 0.68 -21.93 -62.40
CA GLY A 1062 2.07 -21.49 -62.31
C GLY A 1062 2.99 -22.15 -63.33
N THR A 1063 4.04 -21.45 -63.73
CA THR A 1063 5.01 -21.95 -64.72
C THR A 1063 6.04 -22.89 -64.09
N ALA A 1064 6.64 -23.79 -64.87
CA ALA A 1064 7.76 -24.65 -64.48
C ALA A 1064 8.98 -24.42 -65.39
N GLY A 1065 10.11 -24.01 -64.81
CA GLY A 1065 11.27 -23.50 -65.55
C GLY A 1065 12.30 -24.53 -66.07
N ASN A 1066 12.14 -25.82 -65.75
CA ASN A 1066 13.11 -26.89 -66.05
C ASN A 1066 12.63 -27.81 -67.18
N ALA A 1067 13.59 -28.40 -67.92
CA ALA A 1067 13.45 -29.43 -68.95
C ALA A 1067 12.68 -30.74 -68.59
N ALA A 1068 12.15 -30.89 -67.38
CA ALA A 1068 11.27 -32.02 -66.99
C ALA A 1068 10.06 -31.59 -66.12
N GLY A 1069 9.89 -30.29 -65.84
CA GLY A 1069 8.83 -29.79 -64.95
C GLY A 1069 7.45 -29.75 -65.60
N THR A 1070 6.40 -29.91 -64.79
CA THR A 1070 4.99 -29.82 -65.23
C THR A 1070 4.38 -28.49 -64.84
N GLY A 1071 3.76 -27.78 -65.79
CA GLY A 1071 3.00 -26.57 -65.52
C GLY A 1071 1.84 -26.82 -64.55
N GLY A 1072 1.49 -25.83 -63.73
CA GLY A 1072 0.39 -25.94 -62.79
C GLY A 1072 -0.98 -25.96 -63.46
N THR A 1073 -2.00 -26.53 -62.82
CA THR A 1073 -3.36 -26.49 -63.36
C THR A 1073 -4.01 -25.12 -63.15
N GLY A 1074 -4.75 -24.63 -64.13
CA GLY A 1074 -5.56 -23.42 -63.99
C GLY A 1074 -6.70 -23.59 -62.98
N GLY A 1075 -7.09 -22.50 -62.34
CA GLY A 1075 -8.16 -22.47 -61.35
C GLY A 1075 -9.55 -22.51 -61.99
N ALA A 1076 -10.53 -23.06 -61.27
CA ALA A 1076 -11.91 -23.07 -61.74
C ALA A 1076 -12.52 -21.66 -61.74
N GLY A 1077 -13.40 -21.35 -62.69
CA GLY A 1077 -14.23 -20.16 -62.67
C GLY A 1077 -15.28 -20.22 -61.55
N GLY A 1078 -15.66 -19.07 -61.01
CA GLY A 1078 -16.62 -18.95 -59.94
C GLY A 1078 -18.07 -19.06 -60.41
N ASP A 1079 -18.95 -19.51 -59.51
CA ASP A 1079 -20.37 -19.64 -59.82
C ASP A 1079 -21.09 -18.28 -59.80
N ALA A 1080 -22.18 -18.18 -60.57
CA ALA A 1080 -23.00 -16.98 -60.65
C ALA A 1080 -24.49 -17.31 -60.52
N SER A 1081 -25.23 -16.48 -59.78
CA SER A 1081 -26.67 -16.65 -59.60
C SER A 1081 -27.42 -15.32 -59.61
N THR A 1082 -28.62 -15.30 -60.21
CA THR A 1082 -29.53 -14.14 -60.13
C THR A 1082 -30.98 -14.55 -59.93
N LYS A 1083 -31.72 -13.79 -59.11
CA LYS A 1083 -33.19 -13.82 -59.05
C LYS A 1083 -33.85 -12.73 -59.91
N GLY A 1084 -33.07 -11.82 -60.48
CA GLY A 1084 -33.54 -10.72 -61.33
C GLY A 1084 -33.58 -11.07 -62.82
N ASN A 1085 -33.78 -10.06 -63.65
CA ASN A 1085 -34.02 -10.21 -65.09
C ASN A 1085 -32.73 -10.12 -65.94
N GLY A 1086 -31.59 -9.78 -65.34
CA GLY A 1086 -30.31 -9.70 -66.04
C GLY A 1086 -29.74 -11.07 -66.42
N ASN A 1087 -28.77 -11.10 -67.33
CA ASN A 1087 -28.10 -12.33 -67.74
C ASN A 1087 -27.10 -12.80 -66.68
N VAL A 1088 -26.97 -14.11 -66.49
CA VAL A 1088 -26.02 -14.72 -65.56
C VAL A 1088 -24.98 -15.52 -66.33
N THR A 1089 -23.71 -15.25 -66.06
CA THR A 1089 -22.57 -15.92 -66.70
C THR A 1089 -21.66 -16.51 -65.65
N GLY A 1090 -21.38 -17.81 -65.74
CA GLY A 1090 -20.39 -18.46 -64.89
C GLY A 1090 -19.00 -17.90 -65.19
N GLY A 1091 -18.13 -17.84 -64.19
CA GLY A 1091 -16.79 -17.30 -64.34
C GLY A 1091 -15.96 -18.10 -65.34
N THR A 1092 -15.07 -17.42 -66.06
CA THR A 1092 -14.11 -18.09 -66.95
C THR A 1092 -13.06 -18.82 -66.13
N ALA A 1093 -12.67 -20.00 -66.59
CA ALA A 1093 -11.56 -20.73 -66.01
C ALA A 1093 -10.21 -20.03 -66.22
N GLY A 1094 -9.26 -20.31 -65.33
CA GLY A 1094 -7.87 -19.94 -65.50
C GLY A 1094 -7.13 -20.91 -66.44
N VAL A 1095 -6.17 -20.36 -67.20
CA VAL A 1095 -5.35 -21.13 -68.14
C VAL A 1095 -4.34 -22.00 -67.38
N GLY A 1096 -3.96 -23.16 -67.94
CA GLY A 1096 -2.85 -23.95 -67.41
C GLY A 1096 -1.52 -23.18 -67.41
N GLY A 1097 -0.58 -23.59 -66.55
CA GLY A 1097 0.77 -23.06 -66.50
C GLY A 1097 1.67 -23.67 -67.57
N THR A 1098 2.72 -22.97 -67.99
CA THR A 1098 3.68 -23.47 -69.00
C THR A 1098 4.78 -24.33 -68.37
N GLY A 1099 5.35 -25.28 -69.11
CA GLY A 1099 6.42 -26.16 -68.63
C GLY A 1099 6.89 -27.14 -69.69
N PHE A 1100 7.81 -28.04 -69.34
CA PHE A 1100 8.20 -29.15 -70.21
C PHE A 1100 6.99 -30.03 -70.51
N ASN A 1101 6.27 -30.45 -69.46
CA ASN A 1101 4.89 -30.89 -69.58
C ASN A 1101 3.95 -29.68 -69.37
N GLY A 1102 2.94 -29.52 -70.21
CA GLY A 1102 1.94 -28.48 -70.07
C GLY A 1102 1.00 -28.69 -68.87
N GLY A 1103 0.54 -27.59 -68.29
CA GLY A 1103 -0.45 -27.60 -67.21
C GLY A 1103 -1.88 -27.71 -67.73
N GLY A 1104 -2.74 -28.38 -66.97
CA GLY A 1104 -4.16 -28.53 -67.32
C GLY A 1104 -4.94 -27.21 -67.18
N GLY A 1105 -5.95 -27.00 -68.03
CA GLY A 1105 -6.85 -25.86 -67.93
C GLY A 1105 -7.89 -26.02 -66.80
N GLY A 1106 -8.34 -24.91 -66.22
CA GLY A 1106 -9.38 -24.92 -65.19
C GLY A 1106 -10.78 -25.19 -65.74
N ALA A 1107 -11.70 -25.61 -64.86
CA ALA A 1107 -13.11 -25.77 -65.22
C ALA A 1107 -13.88 -24.44 -65.20
N GLY A 1108 -14.83 -24.24 -66.09
CA GLY A 1108 -15.70 -23.05 -66.11
C GLY A 1108 -16.73 -23.06 -64.97
N GLY A 1109 -17.12 -21.87 -64.49
CA GLY A 1109 -18.09 -21.73 -63.40
C GLY A 1109 -19.53 -22.00 -63.84
N THR A 1110 -20.39 -22.37 -62.89
CA THR A 1110 -21.81 -22.63 -63.16
C THR A 1110 -22.64 -21.34 -63.12
N ALA A 1111 -23.68 -21.28 -63.94
CA ALA A 1111 -24.59 -20.14 -64.03
C ALA A 1111 -26.03 -20.56 -63.70
N THR A 1112 -26.65 -19.95 -62.69
CA THR A 1112 -28.02 -20.26 -62.29
C THR A 1112 -28.93 -19.03 -62.36
N SER A 1113 -29.97 -19.08 -63.19
CA SER A 1113 -30.98 -18.02 -63.28
C SER A 1113 -32.29 -18.50 -62.65
N PHE A 1114 -32.79 -17.75 -61.67
CA PHE A 1114 -34.15 -17.90 -61.12
C PHE A 1114 -35.12 -16.86 -61.70
N GLY A 1115 -34.63 -15.94 -62.55
CA GLY A 1115 -35.43 -14.90 -63.19
C GLY A 1115 -35.67 -15.16 -64.68
N THR A 1116 -35.67 -14.10 -65.50
CA THR A 1116 -36.01 -14.17 -66.93
C THR A 1116 -34.81 -13.97 -67.87
N GLY A 1117 -33.60 -13.76 -67.34
CA GLY A 1117 -32.38 -13.60 -68.14
C GLY A 1117 -31.72 -14.92 -68.55
N ASN A 1118 -30.83 -14.85 -69.54
CA ASN A 1118 -30.07 -16.01 -70.04
C ASN A 1118 -29.07 -16.52 -68.99
N ALA A 1119 -28.83 -17.84 -68.96
CA ALA A 1119 -27.79 -18.46 -68.15
C ALA A 1119 -26.71 -19.05 -69.06
N THR A 1120 -25.47 -18.59 -68.91
CA THR A 1120 -24.34 -19.06 -69.72
C THR A 1120 -23.26 -19.64 -68.80
N GLY A 1121 -22.98 -20.93 -68.89
CA GLY A 1121 -21.89 -21.56 -68.16
C GLY A 1121 -20.54 -21.00 -68.61
N GLY A 1122 -19.61 -20.85 -67.67
CA GLY A 1122 -18.27 -20.36 -67.97
C GLY A 1122 -17.52 -21.30 -68.91
N ALA A 1123 -16.66 -20.76 -69.78
CA ALA A 1123 -15.80 -21.60 -70.60
C ALA A 1123 -14.72 -22.31 -69.75
N GLY A 1124 -14.50 -23.58 -70.03
CA GLY A 1124 -13.31 -24.30 -69.60
C GLY A 1124 -12.09 -23.75 -70.32
N ALA A 1125 -10.96 -23.68 -69.63
CA ALA A 1125 -9.73 -23.13 -70.19
C ALA A 1125 -8.94 -24.20 -70.93
N ASP A 1126 -8.15 -23.77 -71.89
CA ASP A 1126 -7.24 -24.64 -72.63
C ASP A 1126 -6.11 -25.14 -71.72
N GLY A 1127 -5.71 -26.39 -71.93
CA GLY A 1127 -4.45 -26.91 -71.43
C GLY A 1127 -3.29 -26.31 -72.23
N THR A 1128 -2.17 -26.04 -71.58
CA THR A 1128 -1.01 -25.49 -72.29
C THR A 1128 -0.22 -26.59 -72.99
N SER A 1129 0.45 -26.23 -74.08
CA SER A 1129 1.36 -27.13 -74.76
C SER A 1129 2.64 -27.36 -73.96
N GLY A 1130 3.17 -28.58 -74.02
CA GLY A 1130 4.49 -28.90 -73.49
C GLY A 1130 5.58 -28.38 -74.40
N THR A 1131 6.65 -27.80 -73.83
CA THR A 1131 7.80 -27.34 -74.61
C THR A 1131 8.73 -28.49 -75.03
N GLY A 1132 8.53 -29.69 -74.47
CA GLY A 1132 9.26 -30.91 -74.85
C GLY A 1132 8.67 -32.23 -74.29
N GLY A 1133 7.65 -32.17 -73.43
CA GLY A 1133 6.88 -33.29 -72.88
C GLY A 1133 5.41 -33.25 -73.26
N ALA A 1134 4.52 -33.92 -72.51
CA ALA A 1134 3.09 -34.00 -72.82
C ALA A 1134 2.36 -32.67 -72.55
N GLY A 1135 1.39 -32.31 -73.39
CA GLY A 1135 0.52 -31.15 -73.17
C GLY A 1135 -0.54 -31.40 -72.09
N GLY A 1136 -1.03 -30.31 -71.48
CA GLY A 1136 -2.02 -30.39 -70.40
C GLY A 1136 -3.42 -30.69 -70.90
N ALA A 1137 -4.27 -31.30 -70.07
CA ALA A 1137 -5.68 -31.51 -70.40
C ALA A 1137 -6.46 -30.18 -70.41
N GLY A 1138 -7.42 -30.03 -71.33
CA GLY A 1138 -8.37 -28.94 -71.33
C GLY A 1138 -9.40 -29.06 -70.20
N GLY A 1139 -9.83 -27.93 -69.65
CA GLY A 1139 -10.78 -27.90 -68.55
C GLY A 1139 -12.23 -28.07 -69.00
N ALA A 1140 -13.08 -28.58 -68.11
CA ALA A 1140 -14.51 -28.76 -68.41
C ALA A 1140 -15.24 -27.41 -68.52
N GLY A 1141 -16.25 -27.33 -69.38
CA GLY A 1141 -17.17 -26.20 -69.44
C GLY A 1141 -18.15 -26.19 -68.27
N GLY A 1142 -18.52 -24.99 -67.80
CA GLY A 1142 -19.44 -24.81 -66.68
C GLY A 1142 -20.89 -25.11 -67.03
N GLY A 1143 -21.66 -25.55 -66.04
CA GLY A 1143 -23.10 -25.81 -66.20
C GLY A 1143 -23.93 -24.53 -66.33
N ALA A 1144 -25.10 -24.64 -66.98
CA ALA A 1144 -26.09 -23.56 -67.05
C ALA A 1144 -27.47 -24.07 -66.64
N VAL A 1145 -28.12 -23.36 -65.72
CA VAL A 1145 -29.40 -23.77 -65.15
C VAL A 1145 -30.36 -22.59 -65.14
N ILE A 1146 -31.57 -22.79 -65.68
CA ILE A 1146 -32.71 -21.87 -65.51
C ILE A 1146 -33.78 -22.56 -64.68
N GLN A 1147 -34.06 -22.03 -63.49
CA GLN A 1147 -35.09 -22.51 -62.57
C GLN A 1147 -36.25 -21.53 -62.51
N ASN A 1148 -36.89 -21.30 -63.65
CA ASN A 1148 -38.10 -20.50 -63.76
C ASN A 1148 -38.96 -21.02 -64.92
N SER A 1149 -40.10 -21.63 -64.59
CA SER A 1149 -41.03 -22.21 -65.56
C SER A 1149 -41.64 -21.18 -66.52
N SER A 1150 -41.59 -19.89 -66.17
CA SER A 1150 -42.08 -18.79 -67.02
C SER A 1150 -41.02 -18.18 -67.93
N SER A 1151 -39.75 -18.58 -67.79
CA SER A 1151 -38.65 -17.98 -68.55
C SER A 1151 -38.55 -18.57 -69.96
N SER A 1152 -38.41 -17.71 -70.96
CA SER A 1152 -38.11 -18.07 -72.36
C SER A 1152 -36.61 -17.99 -72.68
N ALA A 1153 -35.78 -17.70 -71.68
CA ALA A 1153 -34.35 -17.48 -71.86
C ALA A 1153 -33.56 -18.76 -72.18
N THR A 1154 -32.36 -18.59 -72.73
CA THR A 1154 -31.49 -19.71 -73.11
C THR A 1154 -30.56 -20.08 -71.96
N ALA A 1155 -30.52 -21.36 -71.62
CA ALA A 1155 -29.46 -21.97 -70.81
C ALA A 1155 -28.41 -22.53 -71.77
N ALA A 1156 -27.19 -21.98 -71.77
CA ALA A 1156 -26.09 -22.42 -72.62
C ALA A 1156 -24.93 -22.90 -71.76
N GLY A 1157 -24.63 -24.20 -71.81
CA GLY A 1157 -23.48 -24.78 -71.14
C GLY A 1157 -22.18 -24.23 -71.72
N GLY A 1158 -21.18 -24.05 -70.86
CA GLY A 1158 -19.86 -23.54 -71.27
C GLY A 1158 -19.15 -24.53 -72.19
N LYS A 1159 -18.32 -24.02 -73.11
CA LYS A 1159 -17.45 -24.89 -73.93
C LYS A 1159 -16.35 -25.51 -73.07
N GLY A 1160 -15.99 -26.75 -73.37
CA GLY A 1160 -14.79 -27.37 -72.84
C GLY A 1160 -13.55 -26.76 -73.49
N GLY A 1161 -12.46 -26.65 -72.72
CA GLY A 1161 -11.17 -26.17 -73.21
C GLY A 1161 -10.44 -27.24 -74.04
N ASN A 1162 -9.59 -26.80 -74.95
CA ASN A 1162 -8.77 -27.68 -75.78
C ASN A 1162 -7.62 -28.30 -74.96
N GLY A 1163 -7.20 -29.50 -75.34
CA GLY A 1163 -5.98 -30.11 -74.84
C GLY A 1163 -4.73 -29.44 -75.42
N GLY A 1164 -3.68 -29.32 -74.61
CA GLY A 1164 -2.38 -28.84 -75.05
C GLY A 1164 -1.63 -29.89 -75.86
N THR A 1165 -0.77 -29.42 -76.77
CA THR A 1165 0.03 -30.30 -77.64
C THR A 1165 1.38 -30.67 -77.01
N PRO A 1166 1.92 -31.90 -77.22
CA PRO A 1166 1.25 -33.09 -77.75
C PRO A 1166 0.50 -33.89 -76.66
N GLY A 1167 -0.66 -34.45 -76.98
CA GLY A 1167 -1.30 -35.53 -76.22
C GLY A 1167 -2.24 -35.13 -75.08
N GLY A 1168 -2.57 -33.84 -74.94
CA GLY A 1168 -3.54 -33.37 -73.96
C GLY A 1168 -4.98 -33.73 -74.34
N ALA A 1169 -5.76 -34.26 -73.39
CA ALA A 1169 -7.19 -34.52 -73.62
C ALA A 1169 -7.99 -33.21 -73.66
N GLY A 1170 -8.99 -33.11 -74.54
CA GLY A 1170 -9.95 -32.01 -74.52
C GLY A 1170 -10.92 -32.11 -73.34
N GLY A 1171 -11.39 -30.97 -72.83
CA GLY A 1171 -12.33 -30.89 -71.73
C GLY A 1171 -13.77 -31.19 -72.17
N ALA A 1172 -14.58 -31.74 -71.26
CA ALA A 1172 -16.01 -31.94 -71.52
C ALA A 1172 -16.75 -30.60 -71.63
N GLY A 1173 -17.79 -30.52 -72.46
CA GLY A 1173 -18.71 -29.37 -72.49
C GLY A 1173 -19.65 -29.35 -71.29
N GLY A 1174 -20.10 -28.16 -70.89
CA GLY A 1174 -21.01 -27.97 -69.76
C GLY A 1174 -22.44 -28.41 -70.06
N MET A 1175 -23.13 -28.94 -69.04
CA MET A 1175 -24.53 -29.35 -69.15
C MET A 1175 -25.47 -28.14 -69.00
N ALA A 1176 -26.49 -28.05 -69.84
CA ALA A 1176 -27.54 -27.03 -69.76
C ALA A 1176 -28.89 -27.64 -69.38
N THR A 1177 -29.61 -27.00 -68.47
CA THR A 1177 -30.95 -27.41 -68.04
C THR A 1177 -31.86 -26.20 -67.87
N THR A 1178 -33.12 -26.32 -68.27
CA THR A 1178 -34.15 -25.28 -68.07
C THR A 1178 -35.46 -25.93 -67.66
N THR A 1179 -36.16 -25.32 -66.70
CA THR A 1179 -37.55 -25.67 -66.35
C THR A 1179 -38.57 -24.81 -67.13
N GLY A 1180 -38.11 -23.83 -67.91
CA GLY A 1180 -38.93 -22.89 -68.67
C GLY A 1180 -39.22 -23.31 -70.11
N THR A 1181 -39.73 -22.37 -70.91
CA THR A 1181 -40.06 -22.58 -72.34
C THR A 1181 -38.89 -22.28 -73.28
N GLY A 1182 -37.77 -21.77 -72.75
CA GLY A 1182 -36.57 -21.46 -73.51
C GLY A 1182 -35.75 -22.69 -73.93
N SER A 1183 -34.59 -22.45 -74.56
CA SER A 1183 -33.70 -23.51 -75.06
C SER A 1183 -32.62 -23.90 -74.05
N ALA A 1184 -32.32 -25.19 -73.93
CA ALA A 1184 -31.15 -25.70 -73.24
C ALA A 1184 -30.13 -26.23 -74.26
N GLN A 1185 -28.93 -25.65 -74.25
CA GLN A 1185 -27.85 -25.97 -75.20
C GLN A 1185 -26.64 -26.47 -74.43
N ASN A 1186 -26.32 -27.75 -74.55
CA ASN A 1186 -25.09 -28.28 -73.96
C ASN A 1186 -23.87 -27.67 -74.65
N GLY A 1187 -22.82 -27.44 -73.87
CA GLY A 1187 -21.55 -26.96 -74.37
C GLY A 1187 -20.86 -28.00 -75.26
N LEU A 1188 -20.09 -27.51 -76.23
CA LEU A 1188 -19.23 -28.37 -77.04
C LEU A 1188 -18.02 -28.82 -76.22
N GLY A 1189 -17.57 -30.06 -76.42
CA GLY A 1189 -16.29 -30.52 -75.89
C GLY A 1189 -15.11 -29.85 -76.58
N GLY A 1190 -13.98 -29.78 -75.89
CA GLY A 1190 -12.73 -29.28 -76.45
C GLY A 1190 -12.04 -30.32 -77.32
N ASN A 1191 -11.19 -29.84 -78.24
CA ASN A 1191 -10.41 -30.72 -79.10
C ASN A 1191 -9.18 -31.29 -78.35
N PRO A 1192 -8.78 -32.55 -78.60
CA PRO A 1192 -7.50 -33.07 -78.11
C PRO A 1192 -6.31 -32.40 -78.81
N GLY A 1193 -5.16 -32.34 -78.13
CA GLY A 1193 -3.92 -31.69 -78.58
C GLY A 1193 -2.80 -32.62 -79.01
#